data_AF-A0A3M6TZE2-F1
#
_entry.id   AF-A0A3M6TZE2-F1
#
_cell.length_a   1.000
_cell.length_b   1.000
_cell.length_c   1.000
_cell.angle_alpha   90.00
_cell.angle_beta   90.00
_cell.angle_gamma   90.00
#
_symmetry.space_group_name_H-M   'P 1'
#
loop_
_entity.id
_entity.type
_entity.pdbx_description
1 polymer ?
#
loop_
_entity_poly.entity_id
_entity_poly.type
_entity_poly.pdbx_seq_one_letter_code
_entity_poly.pdbx_strand_id
1 'polypeptide(L)'
;MSSGAATTRNINMAAWWAHLLAYFLLGLFSATETKKNHAVPTYFKRINPDGSLVDAGNLKTRVEFANPTRRDFSTGAILEVNPSLVENSATVNVSWSGIQMPNSTDIIAFYCPEEDHPDHYLDLFYVTDSPSYVFGYGWRQVTVHNMRTSCEFRYYQEKHIQVATSNVLEFKGGKNAPLQGHLALTGDPTQMRVMWVSGTDETPVVYYGKDPSLLKFRATGTSKTYQRSDMCGPPASLWICFRNPGYIHDVLLTGLTPSIQYFYSYGSSEIMSPVHHFRSAPVTDPDASFKFVVYGDMGITAIPGAHDTAKYMVEEAENGSSLVFHIGDISYAVGIAYIWELWHDLIEPYATLMPYMVGVGNHEQDHIFGGSKDPSGAPGDGWHPWWGNYLDDSGGECGVPMFYRFHMPDNGNGLWWYSYEYGSVHFIMMSTEHDIRPGSRQYTWLENDLKKVDRNKTPWIVLGGHRPMYTSQKVLRDYIVSRGLQYYLENLFHEYQVDLAFWGHYHSYERTCAVYKHQCQEDGIGTTHVVVGSAGFWLNLQGYWDVKWSRFQENDFGYGRVLVANRSALYFEWVRNKDNVVRDKVWLMKPDRKSAEAKGHHEVPTYFKRINHDGSLVDAANPQTRVKFLHPIQSDFSTGTTLEVNPSVVENGATVNVSWSGIKQPNETDFVAFYCPKDDPFDHYLDYFYVTESPSYVSGFGWWQVTVYNMRTSCEFRYYHKSYIHIATSNVLKFKGGIYAPLQGHLALTGDPTQMRVMWVSGTDDPPVVHYGTRPSYLGSIATGTSKTYKKTDMCGPPASLSGFSNPGFIHDVQITGLIPSTQYFYSYGSYKMMSDVRQFRSAPVTDPDTSFQFVVYGDMGNTPLPGSHDTAKYLVEEAKNGSSLVFHVGDISYARGYAYIWDQWHELIEPYATIMPYMVGIGNHEQDHLSGGSKDPSGAPGEGWHPSWGNFGDDSGGECGVPMYYRFHMPDNGNAVWWYSYDYGSVHFIMMSSEHDIRPGSRQYTWLENDLKKVDRNKTPWIVLGGHRPMYTSQKVVDDYIVSLGMQYYLENLLHKYQVDLAFWGHYHSYERTCAVYEQICQEEEGLGTTHVVVGSAGYALDTEGFWDFSWSRFRENDFGYGRVLVANRSALYFEWVRNKDKVVRDKVWLVKPHLHDEYNTVAYHLKKKLSL
;
A
#
# COMPACT_ATOMS: atom_id res chain seq x y z
N MET A 1 -5.85 -16.89 43.23
CA MET A 1 -4.76 -17.88 43.03
C MET A 1 -5.36 -19.09 42.32
N SER A 2 -4.75 -19.44 41.16
CA SER A 2 -4.67 -20.76 40.49
C SER A 2 -5.85 -21.75 40.57
N SER A 3 -6.25 -22.49 39.54
CA SER A 3 -5.75 -22.78 38.18
C SER A 3 -6.63 -23.92 37.65
N GLY A 4 -6.87 -24.01 36.35
CA GLY A 4 -7.45 -25.22 35.79
C GLY A 4 -7.87 -25.12 34.33
N ALA A 5 -6.91 -25.13 33.40
CA ALA A 5 -7.15 -25.51 32.01
C ALA A 5 -5.86 -26.02 31.37
N ALA A 6 -5.78 -27.34 31.15
CA ALA A 6 -4.84 -27.95 30.21
C ALA A 6 -5.49 -29.21 29.64
N THR A 7 -5.65 -29.26 28.31
CA THR A 7 -5.23 -30.32 27.37
C THR A 7 -6.19 -30.45 26.19
N THR A 8 -5.75 -29.99 25.00
CA THR A 8 -5.93 -30.64 23.69
C THR A 8 -5.25 -29.78 22.60
N ARG A 9 -3.97 -30.02 22.34
CA ARG A 9 -3.26 -29.62 21.11
C ARG A 9 -2.28 -30.75 20.80
N ASN A 10 -2.53 -31.52 19.73
CA ASN A 10 -1.51 -32.24 18.93
C ASN A 10 -2.14 -33.18 17.88
N ILE A 11 -2.88 -32.62 16.90
CA ILE A 11 -3.24 -33.35 15.66
C ILE A 11 -2.89 -32.53 14.38
N ASN A 12 -2.62 -31.22 14.47
CA ASN A 12 -2.36 -30.39 13.29
C ASN A 12 -0.91 -30.36 12.73
N MET A 13 0.07 -31.01 13.36
CA MET A 13 1.46 -30.95 12.86
C MET A 13 1.72 -31.81 11.62
N ALA A 14 1.03 -32.94 11.45
CA ALA A 14 1.32 -33.87 10.36
C ALA A 14 0.85 -33.36 8.98
N ALA A 15 -0.28 -32.64 8.92
CA ALA A 15 -0.74 -31.97 7.70
C ALA A 15 0.14 -30.76 7.33
N TRP A 16 0.74 -30.11 8.33
CA TRP A 16 1.66 -28.99 8.19
C TRP A 16 2.96 -29.39 7.47
N TRP A 17 3.52 -30.57 7.78
CA TRP A 17 4.72 -31.10 7.11
C TRP A 17 4.47 -31.54 5.66
N ALA A 18 3.27 -32.02 5.33
CA ALA A 18 2.93 -32.43 3.98
C ALA A 18 2.75 -31.23 3.01
N HIS A 19 2.27 -30.09 3.51
CA HIS A 19 2.19 -28.85 2.72
C HIS A 19 3.56 -28.16 2.56
N LEU A 20 4.44 -28.24 3.56
CA LEU A 20 5.83 -27.77 3.47
C LEU A 20 6.63 -28.46 2.36
N LEU A 21 6.42 -29.77 2.15
CA LEU A 21 7.09 -30.53 1.09
C LEU A 21 6.61 -30.14 -0.32
N ALA A 22 5.33 -29.81 -0.47
CA ALA A 22 4.75 -29.36 -1.73
C ALA A 22 5.18 -27.93 -2.10
N TYR A 23 5.31 -27.04 -1.10
CA TYR A 23 5.88 -25.70 -1.28
C TYR A 23 7.38 -25.71 -1.60
N PHE A 24 8.14 -26.65 -1.02
CA PHE A 24 9.54 -26.86 -1.39
C PHE A 24 9.69 -27.32 -2.86
N LEU A 25 8.71 -28.07 -3.37
CA LEU A 25 8.69 -28.52 -4.77
C LEU A 25 8.22 -27.43 -5.75
N LEU A 26 7.37 -26.49 -5.33
CA LEU A 26 6.97 -25.33 -6.14
C LEU A 26 8.04 -24.22 -6.15
N GLY A 27 8.82 -24.07 -5.08
CA GLY A 27 10.01 -23.21 -5.05
C GLY A 27 11.09 -23.61 -6.07
N LEU A 28 11.09 -24.88 -6.52
CA LEU A 28 12.00 -25.37 -7.55
C LEU A 28 11.58 -25.00 -8.98
N PHE A 29 10.34 -24.55 -9.22
CA PHE A 29 9.83 -24.23 -10.57
C PHE A 29 9.66 -22.72 -10.87
N SER A 30 10.13 -21.82 -9.99
CA SER A 30 10.24 -20.37 -10.29
C SER A 30 11.66 -19.80 -10.17
N ALA A 31 12.68 -20.67 -10.23
CA ALA A 31 14.10 -20.32 -10.09
C ALA A 31 14.70 -19.51 -11.27
N THR A 32 13.88 -18.81 -12.08
CA THR A 32 14.36 -18.11 -13.29
C THR A 32 14.34 -16.58 -13.23
N GLU A 33 13.83 -15.95 -12.16
CA GLU A 33 14.00 -14.49 -11.95
C GLU A 33 14.44 -14.16 -10.51
N THR A 34 15.47 -14.84 -10.01
CA THR A 34 16.29 -14.29 -8.93
C THR A 34 17.23 -13.23 -9.53
N LYS A 35 17.47 -12.09 -8.84
CA LYS A 35 18.69 -11.28 -9.09
C LYS A 35 19.85 -12.29 -9.18
N LYS A 36 20.60 -12.27 -10.29
CA LYS A 36 21.75 -13.19 -10.47
C LYS A 36 22.63 -13.07 -9.22
N ASN A 37 23.12 -14.19 -8.68
CA ASN A 37 24.08 -14.18 -7.58
C ASN A 37 25.14 -13.09 -7.84
N HIS A 38 25.31 -12.19 -6.88
CA HIS A 38 26.27 -11.11 -6.94
C HIS A 38 27.67 -11.74 -6.85
N ALA A 39 28.36 -11.86 -7.98
CA ALA A 39 29.70 -12.45 -7.98
C ALA A 39 30.66 -11.61 -7.14
N VAL A 40 31.29 -12.24 -6.16
CA VAL A 40 32.24 -11.59 -5.24
C VAL A 40 33.65 -11.69 -5.85
N PRO A 41 34.43 -10.61 -5.97
CA PRO A 41 35.77 -10.69 -6.55
C PRO A 41 36.72 -11.51 -5.66
N THR A 42 37.60 -12.30 -6.29
CA THR A 42 38.73 -12.90 -5.57
C THR A 42 39.71 -11.82 -5.11
N TYR A 43 40.57 -12.11 -4.12
CA TYR A 43 41.52 -11.14 -3.57
C TYR A 43 42.44 -10.53 -4.65
N PHE A 44 42.91 -11.32 -5.62
CA PHE A 44 43.68 -10.86 -6.78
C PHE A 44 42.81 -10.53 -8.01
N LYS A 45 41.49 -10.37 -7.83
CA LYS A 45 40.51 -9.97 -8.85
C LYS A 45 40.60 -10.81 -10.14
N ARG A 46 40.62 -12.15 -9.99
CA ARG A 46 40.75 -13.09 -11.12
C ARG A 46 39.54 -12.99 -12.08
N ILE A 47 39.81 -13.23 -13.35
CA ILE A 47 38.83 -13.18 -14.45
C ILE A 47 38.87 -14.50 -15.22
N ASN A 48 37.70 -15.01 -15.61
CA ASN A 48 37.54 -16.15 -16.50
C ASN A 48 37.98 -15.80 -17.95
N PRO A 49 38.26 -16.79 -18.81
CA PRO A 49 38.63 -16.52 -20.21
C PRO A 49 37.60 -15.72 -21.01
N ASP A 50 36.33 -15.74 -20.60
CA ASP A 50 35.23 -14.99 -21.21
C ASP A 50 35.15 -13.52 -20.73
N GLY A 51 36.04 -13.09 -19.84
CA GLY A 51 36.05 -11.74 -19.28
C GLY A 51 35.18 -11.56 -18.03
N SER A 52 34.46 -12.59 -17.56
CA SER A 52 33.66 -12.53 -16.33
C SER A 52 34.52 -12.67 -15.07
N LEU A 53 34.11 -12.06 -13.95
CA LEU A 53 34.79 -12.22 -12.67
C LEU A 53 34.73 -13.68 -12.20
N VAL A 54 35.84 -14.16 -11.63
CA VAL A 54 35.83 -15.39 -10.84
C VAL A 54 35.16 -15.08 -9.51
N ASP A 55 34.05 -15.76 -9.23
CA ASP A 55 33.29 -15.57 -8.00
C ASP A 55 33.93 -16.29 -6.81
N ALA A 56 34.39 -15.53 -5.82
CA ALA A 56 34.98 -16.01 -4.57
C ALA A 56 33.95 -16.65 -3.63
N GLY A 57 32.67 -16.28 -3.74
CA GLY A 57 31.57 -16.91 -3.00
C GLY A 57 31.25 -18.32 -3.49
N ASN A 58 31.55 -18.60 -4.76
CA ASN A 58 31.39 -19.94 -5.32
C ASN A 58 32.58 -20.83 -4.94
N LEU A 59 32.42 -21.66 -3.90
CA LEU A 59 33.47 -22.55 -3.39
C LEU A 59 34.08 -23.48 -4.45
N LYS A 60 33.35 -23.78 -5.54
CA LYS A 60 33.88 -24.61 -6.65
C LYS A 60 34.96 -23.92 -7.47
N THR A 61 35.12 -22.60 -7.36
CA THR A 61 36.18 -21.84 -8.03
C THR A 61 37.51 -21.86 -7.26
N ARG A 62 37.49 -22.36 -6.02
CA ARG A 62 38.69 -22.62 -5.23
C ARG A 62 39.37 -23.90 -5.72
N VAL A 63 40.69 -23.94 -5.60
CA VAL A 63 41.47 -25.15 -5.88
C VAL A 63 41.41 -26.02 -4.63
N GLU A 64 40.92 -27.24 -4.80
CA GLU A 64 41.08 -28.30 -3.80
C GLU A 64 42.47 -28.92 -3.97
N PHE A 65 43.30 -28.80 -2.94
CA PHE A 65 44.59 -29.47 -2.94
C PHE A 65 44.40 -30.96 -2.66
N ALA A 66 45.20 -31.82 -3.30
CA ALA A 66 45.13 -33.24 -2.98
C ALA A 66 45.58 -33.47 -1.53
N ASN A 67 44.88 -34.35 -0.81
CA ASN A 67 45.18 -34.66 0.59
C ASN A 67 45.86 -36.05 0.70
N PRO A 68 47.09 -36.16 1.23
CA PRO A 68 47.92 -35.08 1.77
C PRO A 68 48.68 -34.31 0.69
N THR A 69 48.86 -33.01 0.90
CA THR A 69 49.83 -32.21 0.14
C THR A 69 51.24 -32.64 0.52
N ARG A 70 52.11 -32.86 -0.48
CA ARG A 70 53.50 -33.25 -0.27
C ARG A 70 54.40 -32.01 -0.38
N ARG A 71 55.41 -31.89 0.49
CA ARG A 71 56.49 -30.91 0.35
C ARG A 71 57.71 -31.57 -0.28
N ASP A 72 58.22 -31.01 -1.38
CA ASP A 72 59.41 -31.50 -2.07
C ASP A 72 60.31 -30.33 -2.51
N PHE A 73 61.19 -29.91 -1.61
CA PHE A 73 62.15 -28.83 -1.85
C PHE A 73 63.48 -29.32 -2.46
N SER A 74 63.56 -30.60 -2.88
CA SER A 74 64.81 -31.19 -3.38
C SER A 74 65.24 -30.67 -4.76
N THR A 75 64.32 -29.99 -5.47
CA THR A 75 64.52 -29.48 -6.84
C THR A 75 65.37 -28.22 -6.91
N GLY A 76 65.57 -27.51 -5.79
CA GLY A 76 66.27 -26.22 -5.74
C GLY A 76 65.46 -25.05 -6.32
N ALA A 77 64.14 -25.20 -6.44
CA ALA A 77 63.25 -24.13 -6.86
C ALA A 77 63.29 -22.94 -5.89
N ILE A 78 63.32 -21.73 -6.44
CA ILE A 78 63.35 -20.47 -5.69
C ILE A 78 62.04 -19.74 -5.98
N LEU A 79 61.40 -19.24 -4.92
CA LEU A 79 60.28 -18.32 -4.97
C LEU A 79 60.64 -17.12 -4.09
N GLU A 80 60.41 -15.91 -4.56
CA GLU A 80 60.78 -14.67 -3.86
C GLU A 80 59.67 -13.63 -4.03
N VAL A 81 59.48 -12.81 -2.99
CA VAL A 81 58.62 -11.63 -3.01
C VAL A 81 59.45 -10.39 -2.69
N ASN A 82 59.39 -9.38 -3.56
CA ASN A 82 60.17 -8.15 -3.42
C ASN A 82 59.32 -6.90 -3.77
N PRO A 83 59.35 -5.84 -2.95
CA PRO A 83 59.93 -5.76 -1.60
C PRO A 83 59.22 -6.68 -0.59
N SER A 84 59.95 -7.11 0.46
CA SER A 84 59.44 -8.00 1.51
C SER A 84 58.89 -7.27 2.75
N LEU A 85 59.17 -5.96 2.88
CA LEU A 85 58.58 -5.08 3.89
C LEU A 85 57.83 -3.96 3.19
N VAL A 86 56.52 -3.90 3.35
CA VAL A 86 55.63 -3.03 2.57
C VAL A 86 54.62 -2.26 3.41
N GLU A 87 54.06 -1.19 2.85
CA GLU A 87 52.89 -0.51 3.44
C GLU A 87 51.60 -1.29 3.11
N ASN A 88 50.48 -0.88 3.70
CA ASN A 88 49.16 -1.36 3.28
C ASN A 88 48.93 -1.05 1.78
N SER A 89 48.27 -1.96 1.07
CA SER A 89 47.90 -1.82 -0.36
C SER A 89 49.08 -1.63 -1.32
N ALA A 90 50.25 -2.18 -0.96
CA ALA A 90 51.45 -2.11 -1.78
C ALA A 90 51.40 -3.11 -2.95
N THR A 91 52.03 -2.75 -4.06
CA THR A 91 52.29 -3.70 -5.16
C THR A 91 53.63 -4.38 -4.95
N VAL A 92 53.65 -5.70 -4.94
CA VAL A 92 54.85 -6.53 -4.80
C VAL A 92 55.10 -7.37 -6.05
N ASN A 93 56.36 -7.68 -6.32
CA ASN A 93 56.74 -8.60 -7.37
C ASN A 93 56.98 -9.99 -6.79
N VAL A 94 56.25 -11.00 -7.28
CA VAL A 94 56.42 -12.41 -6.93
C VAL A 94 57.13 -13.09 -8.08
N SER A 95 58.36 -13.55 -7.86
CA SER A 95 59.21 -14.17 -8.89
C SER A 95 59.62 -15.58 -8.50
N TRP A 96 59.68 -16.48 -9.49
CA TRP A 96 60.12 -17.85 -9.30
C TRP A 96 61.15 -18.27 -10.34
N SER A 97 62.03 -19.21 -9.98
CA SER A 97 63.01 -19.80 -10.89
C SER A 97 63.43 -21.20 -10.42
N GLY A 98 64.08 -21.97 -11.30
CA GLY A 98 64.55 -23.31 -10.96
C GLY A 98 63.45 -24.38 -10.88
N ILE A 99 62.26 -24.12 -11.43
CA ILE A 99 61.18 -25.11 -11.50
C ILE A 99 61.52 -26.18 -12.53
N GLN A 100 61.62 -27.43 -12.10
CA GLN A 100 61.83 -28.57 -12.98
C GLN A 100 60.48 -29.07 -13.53
N MET A 101 60.38 -29.23 -14.84
CA MET A 101 59.15 -29.68 -15.53
C MET A 101 57.91 -28.82 -15.17
N PRO A 102 57.92 -27.50 -15.44
CA PRO A 102 56.79 -26.64 -15.19
C PRO A 102 55.54 -27.11 -15.96
N ASN A 103 54.40 -27.12 -15.29
CA ASN A 103 53.12 -27.55 -15.85
C ASN A 103 52.15 -26.35 -15.93
N SER A 104 51.29 -26.33 -16.94
CA SER A 104 50.28 -25.28 -17.11
C SER A 104 49.23 -25.24 -15.99
N THR A 105 49.17 -26.28 -15.16
CA THR A 105 48.27 -26.36 -14.00
C THR A 105 48.93 -25.93 -12.69
N ASP A 106 50.22 -25.56 -12.71
CA ASP A 106 50.95 -25.09 -11.54
C ASP A 106 50.40 -23.73 -11.06
N ILE A 107 50.40 -23.54 -9.74
CA ILE A 107 49.81 -22.36 -9.10
C ILE A 107 50.76 -21.79 -8.05
N ILE A 108 50.64 -20.48 -7.83
CA ILE A 108 51.22 -19.78 -6.70
C ILE A 108 50.07 -19.26 -5.85
N ALA A 109 49.99 -19.70 -4.60
CA ALA A 109 48.93 -19.36 -3.66
C ALA A 109 49.47 -18.44 -2.54
N PHE A 110 48.65 -17.50 -2.10
CA PHE A 110 48.99 -16.47 -1.11
C PHE A 110 48.33 -16.78 0.24
N TYR A 111 49.11 -16.74 1.32
CA TYR A 111 48.69 -17.12 2.67
C TYR A 111 48.96 -15.99 3.67
N CYS A 112 47.96 -15.71 4.52
CA CYS A 112 48.06 -14.79 5.65
C CYS A 112 47.18 -15.35 6.79
N PRO A 113 47.75 -15.98 7.84
CA PRO A 113 49.17 -16.02 8.19
C PRO A 113 50.00 -17.01 7.36
N GLU A 114 51.33 -16.90 7.45
CA GLU A 114 52.28 -17.77 6.75
C GLU A 114 52.16 -19.26 7.10
N GLU A 115 51.64 -19.62 8.28
CA GLU A 115 51.53 -21.01 8.73
C GLU A 115 50.18 -21.67 8.38
N ASP A 116 49.31 -20.99 7.62
CA ASP A 116 47.94 -21.46 7.43
C ASP A 116 47.85 -22.76 6.60
N HIS A 117 46.76 -23.50 6.80
CA HIS A 117 46.48 -24.75 6.09
C HIS A 117 46.46 -24.52 4.57
N PRO A 118 46.97 -25.46 3.74
CA PRO A 118 47.03 -25.28 2.29
C PRO A 118 45.71 -24.82 1.64
N ASP A 119 44.56 -25.30 2.11
CA ASP A 119 43.24 -24.92 1.58
C ASP A 119 42.75 -23.52 2.00
N HIS A 120 43.38 -22.90 3.01
CA HIS A 120 42.99 -21.61 3.59
C HIS A 120 43.69 -20.40 2.94
N TYR A 121 44.32 -20.58 1.78
CA TYR A 121 44.91 -19.46 1.02
C TYR A 121 43.89 -18.32 0.81
N LEU A 122 44.35 -17.07 0.73
CA LEU A 122 43.48 -15.93 0.42
C LEU A 122 43.04 -15.97 -1.04
N ASP A 123 44.01 -16.02 -1.95
CA ASP A 123 43.79 -16.25 -3.38
C ASP A 123 45.06 -16.83 -4.03
N LEU A 124 44.99 -17.15 -5.32
CA LEU A 124 46.08 -17.75 -6.08
C LEU A 124 46.14 -17.16 -7.48
N PHE A 125 47.22 -17.46 -8.19
CA PHE A 125 47.27 -17.29 -9.63
C PHE A 125 48.00 -18.44 -10.31
N TYR A 126 47.72 -18.60 -11.61
CA TYR A 126 48.38 -19.60 -12.43
C TYR A 126 49.72 -19.08 -12.92
N VAL A 127 50.72 -19.97 -12.97
CA VAL A 127 52.04 -19.60 -13.48
C VAL A 127 52.01 -19.25 -14.96
N THR A 128 50.99 -19.73 -15.68
CA THR A 128 50.71 -19.41 -17.10
C THR A 128 50.51 -17.93 -17.36
N ASP A 129 50.20 -17.15 -16.31
CA ASP A 129 50.05 -15.71 -16.42
C ASP A 129 51.41 -15.00 -16.66
N SER A 130 52.52 -15.74 -16.55
CA SER A 130 53.86 -15.32 -16.99
C SER A 130 54.31 -16.17 -18.18
N PRO A 131 54.45 -15.63 -19.40
CA PRO A 131 54.78 -16.42 -20.60
C PRO A 131 56.09 -17.24 -20.50
N SER A 132 57.01 -16.83 -19.64
CA SER A 132 58.29 -17.54 -19.44
C SER A 132 58.19 -18.80 -18.58
N TYR A 133 57.01 -19.10 -17.99
CA TYR A 133 56.85 -20.22 -17.05
C TYR A 133 57.31 -21.56 -17.64
N VAL A 134 57.17 -21.75 -18.96
CA VAL A 134 57.62 -22.94 -19.71
C VAL A 134 59.12 -23.21 -19.59
N PHE A 135 59.92 -22.20 -19.24
CA PHE A 135 61.36 -22.30 -19.02
C PHE A 135 61.73 -22.50 -17.55
N GLY A 136 60.75 -22.71 -16.66
CA GLY A 136 60.96 -22.93 -15.24
C GLY A 136 61.20 -21.67 -14.42
N TYR A 137 60.92 -20.48 -14.98
CA TYR A 137 61.00 -19.19 -14.29
C TYR A 137 59.88 -18.23 -14.72
N GLY A 138 59.56 -17.25 -13.88
CA GLY A 138 58.58 -16.22 -14.20
C GLY A 138 58.41 -15.24 -13.06
N TRP A 139 57.54 -14.26 -13.29
CA TRP A 139 57.19 -13.27 -12.28
C TRP A 139 55.78 -12.73 -12.52
N ARG A 140 55.18 -12.18 -11.45
CA ARG A 140 53.90 -11.48 -11.48
C ARG A 140 53.85 -10.39 -10.42
N GLN A 141 53.30 -9.23 -10.79
CA GLN A 141 52.94 -8.20 -9.84
C GLN A 141 51.54 -8.45 -9.25
N VAL A 142 51.43 -8.29 -7.94
CA VAL A 142 50.16 -8.38 -7.21
C VAL A 142 50.08 -7.29 -6.16
N THR A 143 48.86 -6.81 -5.87
CA THR A 143 48.60 -5.89 -4.76
C THR A 143 48.28 -6.68 -3.50
N VAL A 144 48.88 -6.29 -2.38
CA VAL A 144 48.73 -6.96 -1.09
C VAL A 144 48.29 -5.95 -0.03
N HIS A 145 47.37 -6.35 0.83
CA HIS A 145 46.79 -5.57 1.91
C HIS A 145 47.21 -6.15 3.26
N ASN A 146 47.37 -5.28 4.26
CA ASN A 146 47.80 -5.65 5.58
C ASN A 146 46.68 -6.38 6.33
N MET A 147 46.80 -7.71 6.40
CA MET A 147 45.87 -8.59 7.12
C MET A 147 46.23 -8.74 8.61
N ARG A 148 47.03 -7.81 9.17
CA ARG A 148 47.52 -7.77 10.57
C ARG A 148 48.44 -8.93 10.96
N THR A 149 49.02 -9.62 9.98
CA THR A 149 49.91 -10.77 10.18
C THR A 149 50.96 -10.83 9.08
N SER A 150 51.98 -11.67 9.25
CA SER A 150 52.95 -11.97 8.19
C SER A 150 52.34 -12.90 7.15
N CYS A 151 52.77 -12.75 5.90
CA CYS A 151 52.22 -13.50 4.78
C CYS A 151 53.33 -14.16 3.96
N GLU A 152 52.98 -15.18 3.18
CA GLU A 152 53.91 -15.83 2.24
C GLU A 152 53.21 -16.31 0.98
N PHE A 153 53.99 -16.56 -0.07
CA PHE A 153 53.56 -17.25 -1.27
C PHE A 153 54.13 -18.67 -1.28
N ARG A 154 53.32 -19.63 -1.76
CA ARG A 154 53.73 -21.03 -1.93
C ARG A 154 53.50 -21.47 -3.37
N TYR A 155 54.50 -22.10 -3.98
CA TYR A 155 54.41 -22.68 -5.33
C TYR A 155 54.01 -24.15 -5.23
N TYR A 156 52.94 -24.54 -5.93
CA TYR A 156 52.50 -25.92 -6.03
C TYR A 156 52.53 -26.44 -7.46
N GLN A 157 53.24 -27.56 -7.65
CA GLN A 157 53.19 -28.35 -8.87
C GLN A 157 51.99 -29.30 -8.86
N GLU A 158 51.28 -29.37 -9.98
CA GLU A 158 50.13 -30.25 -10.20
C GLU A 158 49.09 -30.18 -9.06
N LYS A 159 48.99 -29.03 -8.39
CA LYS A 159 48.08 -28.75 -7.27
C LYS A 159 48.23 -29.66 -6.04
N HIS A 160 49.35 -30.36 -5.87
CA HIS A 160 49.56 -31.23 -4.69
C HIS A 160 51.01 -31.35 -4.18
N ILE A 161 52.00 -30.82 -4.91
CA ILE A 161 53.41 -30.83 -4.48
C ILE A 161 53.90 -29.40 -4.28
N GLN A 162 54.13 -28.99 -3.03
CA GLN A 162 54.76 -27.72 -2.71
C GLN A 162 56.26 -27.81 -2.97
N VAL A 163 56.78 -27.01 -3.91
CA VAL A 163 58.20 -27.07 -4.34
C VAL A 163 59.01 -25.84 -3.97
N ALA A 164 58.35 -24.72 -3.63
CA ALA A 164 59.01 -23.51 -3.15
C ALA A 164 58.08 -22.71 -2.23
N THR A 165 58.69 -21.95 -1.31
CA THR A 165 58.03 -20.96 -0.46
C THR A 165 58.80 -19.65 -0.59
N SER A 166 58.10 -18.52 -0.61
CA SER A 166 58.76 -17.21 -0.66
C SER A 166 59.47 -16.87 0.64
N ASN A 167 60.34 -15.87 0.62
CA ASN A 167 60.64 -15.11 1.84
C ASN A 167 59.34 -14.51 2.42
N VAL A 168 59.33 -14.28 3.73
CA VAL A 168 58.18 -13.69 4.44
C VAL A 168 57.93 -12.26 3.96
N LEU A 169 56.66 -11.96 3.72
CA LEU A 169 56.16 -10.61 3.44
C LEU A 169 55.60 -10.02 4.74
N GLU A 170 56.19 -8.91 5.19
CA GLU A 170 55.77 -8.16 6.36
C GLU A 170 55.20 -6.79 5.97
N PHE A 171 54.28 -6.30 6.79
CA PHE A 171 53.72 -4.96 6.65
C PHE A 171 54.33 -4.02 7.69
N LYS A 172 54.58 -2.77 7.32
CA LYS A 172 55.05 -1.75 8.25
C LYS A 172 54.05 -1.57 9.40
N GLY A 173 54.57 -1.48 10.61
CA GLY A 173 53.77 -1.48 11.84
C GLY A 173 53.21 -2.85 12.25
N GLY A 174 53.29 -3.86 11.37
CA GLY A 174 52.85 -5.23 11.64
C GLY A 174 51.43 -5.29 12.21
N LYS A 175 51.24 -6.14 13.24
CA LYS A 175 49.97 -6.27 13.96
C LYS A 175 49.56 -5.01 14.75
N ASN A 176 50.46 -4.07 14.99
CA ASN A 176 50.13 -2.85 15.76
C ASN A 176 49.65 -1.72 14.85
N ALA A 177 49.84 -1.84 13.52
CA ALA A 177 49.45 -0.81 12.57
C ALA A 177 47.96 -0.44 12.72
N PRO A 178 47.63 0.85 12.95
CA PRO A 178 46.26 1.31 12.91
C PRO A 178 45.84 1.42 11.45
N LEU A 179 44.79 0.69 11.06
CA LEU A 179 44.27 0.64 9.70
C LEU A 179 42.79 1.01 9.72
N GLN A 180 42.22 1.40 8.57
CA GLN A 180 40.78 1.57 8.40
C GLN A 180 40.20 2.69 9.28
N GLY A 181 40.97 3.76 9.46
CA GLY A 181 40.51 4.93 10.20
C GLY A 181 39.23 5.50 9.63
N HIS A 182 38.24 5.72 10.48
CA HIS A 182 37.00 6.38 10.10
C HIS A 182 36.35 7.11 11.28
N LEU A 183 35.55 8.11 10.93
CA LEU A 183 34.86 9.00 11.87
C LEU A 183 33.37 8.71 11.91
N ALA A 184 32.74 8.92 13.07
CA ALA A 184 31.28 8.86 13.20
C ALA A 184 30.75 9.95 14.17
N LEU A 185 29.59 10.50 13.83
CA LEU A 185 28.87 11.45 14.68
C LEU A 185 28.15 10.71 15.81
N THR A 186 27.98 11.39 16.95
CA THR A 186 27.20 10.86 18.09
C THR A 186 25.84 11.53 18.29
N GLY A 187 25.57 12.60 17.54
CA GLY A 187 24.43 13.51 17.77
C GLY A 187 24.70 14.66 18.74
N ASP A 188 25.84 14.63 19.46
CA ASP A 188 26.31 15.78 20.25
C ASP A 188 27.39 16.54 19.45
N PRO A 189 27.19 17.84 19.13
CA PRO A 189 28.14 18.61 18.33
C PRO A 189 29.48 18.88 19.04
N THR A 190 29.59 18.55 20.32
CA THR A 190 30.83 18.62 21.11
C THR A 190 31.59 17.29 21.15
N GLN A 191 31.16 16.31 20.37
CA GLN A 191 31.71 14.96 20.37
C GLN A 191 32.03 14.45 18.95
N MET A 192 32.97 13.51 18.86
CA MET A 192 33.32 12.79 17.64
C MET A 192 33.85 11.41 17.99
N ARG A 193 33.45 10.36 17.28
CA ARG A 193 34.07 9.03 17.41
C ARG A 193 35.16 8.86 16.37
N VAL A 194 36.27 8.25 16.80
CA VAL A 194 37.35 7.80 15.92
C VAL A 194 37.47 6.30 16.08
N MET A 195 37.34 5.58 14.97
CA MET A 195 37.38 4.12 14.92
C MET A 195 38.43 3.62 13.94
N TRP A 196 39.05 2.48 14.24
CA TRP A 196 40.06 1.84 13.38
C TRP A 196 40.22 0.37 13.79
N VAL A 197 41.00 -0.39 13.03
CA VAL A 197 41.37 -1.78 13.38
C VAL A 197 42.88 -1.93 13.58
N SER A 198 43.26 -2.85 14.46
CA SER A 198 44.63 -3.36 14.57
C SER A 198 44.62 -4.85 14.89
N GLY A 199 45.78 -5.51 14.89
CA GLY A 199 45.95 -6.90 15.31
C GLY A 199 46.13 -7.10 16.82
N THR A 200 46.03 -6.06 17.63
CA THR A 200 46.19 -6.14 19.11
C THR A 200 45.09 -5.42 19.86
N ASP A 201 44.85 -5.80 21.11
CA ASP A 201 43.93 -5.10 22.02
C ASP A 201 44.63 -4.06 22.89
N GLU A 202 45.81 -3.59 22.46
CA GLU A 202 46.50 -2.48 23.13
C GLU A 202 45.54 -1.30 23.32
N THR A 203 45.75 -0.55 24.42
CA THR A 203 44.85 0.55 24.76
C THR A 203 44.76 1.54 23.60
N PRO A 204 43.59 1.71 22.98
CA PRO A 204 43.45 2.60 21.85
C PRO A 204 43.54 4.05 22.33
N VAL A 205 44.37 4.85 21.66
CA VAL A 205 44.65 6.24 22.00
C VAL A 205 44.40 7.14 20.79
N VAL A 206 43.79 8.30 21.02
CA VAL A 206 43.73 9.39 20.06
C VAL A 206 44.35 10.63 20.67
N TYR A 207 45.32 11.21 19.96
CA TYR A 207 45.84 12.54 20.25
C TYR A 207 45.15 13.54 19.32
N TYR A 208 44.68 14.67 19.86
CA TYR A 208 43.95 15.66 19.05
C TYR A 208 44.18 17.10 19.53
N GLY A 209 43.97 18.07 18.64
CA GLY A 209 44.19 19.48 18.91
C GLY A 209 43.70 20.39 17.80
N LYS A 210 43.82 21.71 17.98
CA LYS A 210 43.48 22.72 16.96
C LYS A 210 44.67 23.10 16.07
N ASP A 211 45.86 22.57 16.39
CA ASP A 211 47.12 22.82 15.69
C ASP A 211 47.72 21.46 15.29
N PRO A 212 48.04 21.22 14.00
CA PRO A 212 48.60 19.94 13.54
C PRO A 212 49.97 19.62 14.13
N SER A 213 50.71 20.63 14.59
CA SER A 213 52.03 20.46 15.22
C SER A 213 51.94 20.22 16.74
N LEU A 214 50.76 20.40 17.35
CA LEU A 214 50.55 20.30 18.79
C LEU A 214 49.19 19.67 19.13
N LEU A 215 49.16 18.33 19.15
CA LEU A 215 47.99 17.54 19.57
C LEU A 215 47.89 17.48 21.10
N LYS A 216 47.39 18.58 21.70
CA LYS A 216 47.39 18.83 23.15
C LYS A 216 46.52 17.87 23.97
N PHE A 217 45.44 17.35 23.38
CA PHE A 217 44.46 16.54 24.08
C PHE A 217 44.69 15.05 23.78
N ARG A 218 44.31 14.20 24.74
CA ARG A 218 44.44 12.74 24.65
C ARG A 218 43.13 12.10 25.10
N ALA A 219 42.62 11.17 24.30
CA ALA A 219 41.48 10.32 24.62
C ALA A 219 41.88 8.84 24.51
N THR A 220 41.19 7.99 25.27
CA THR A 220 41.33 6.52 25.19
C THR A 220 39.95 5.89 25.05
N GLY A 221 39.89 4.69 24.52
CA GLY A 221 38.62 4.02 24.24
C GLY A 221 38.62 2.52 24.52
N THR A 222 37.77 1.80 23.81
CA THR A 222 37.57 0.36 23.98
C THR A 222 37.93 -0.40 22.71
N SER A 223 38.25 -1.68 22.85
CA SER A 223 38.56 -2.60 21.75
C SER A 223 37.56 -3.76 21.78
N LYS A 224 37.06 -4.17 20.62
CA LYS A 224 36.13 -5.29 20.45
C LYS A 224 36.59 -6.18 19.30
N THR A 225 36.14 -7.42 19.24
CA THR A 225 36.42 -8.35 18.13
C THR A 225 35.27 -9.33 17.97
N TYR A 226 35.20 -9.99 16.83
CA TYR A 226 34.28 -11.10 16.56
C TYR A 226 35.03 -12.31 16.02
N GLN A 227 34.46 -13.48 16.26
CA GLN A 227 34.99 -14.77 15.86
C GLN A 227 34.09 -15.41 14.80
N ARG A 228 34.63 -16.44 14.14
CA ARG A 228 33.89 -17.23 13.16
C ARG A 228 32.61 -17.84 13.72
N SER A 229 32.59 -18.16 15.01
CA SER A 229 31.43 -18.70 15.72
C SER A 229 30.27 -17.70 15.82
N ASP A 230 30.54 -16.41 15.69
CA ASP A 230 29.54 -15.34 15.82
C ASP A 230 28.72 -15.18 14.53
N MET A 231 29.25 -15.64 13.40
CA MET A 231 28.54 -15.63 12.11
C MET A 231 27.33 -16.58 12.14
N CYS A 232 26.25 -16.17 11.45
CA CYS A 232 25.00 -16.92 11.41
C CYS A 232 25.05 -18.14 10.49
N GLY A 233 25.78 -18.08 9.38
CA GLY A 233 25.80 -19.13 8.36
C GLY A 233 27.04 -19.13 7.45
N PRO A 234 27.18 -20.12 6.57
CA PRO A 234 28.19 -20.11 5.50
C PRO A 234 27.78 -19.14 4.36
N PRO A 235 28.74 -18.60 3.57
CA PRO A 235 30.18 -18.81 3.67
C PRO A 235 30.85 -18.15 4.89
N ALA A 236 30.27 -17.13 5.54
CA ALA A 236 30.91 -16.37 6.62
C ALA A 236 31.46 -17.25 7.77
N SER A 237 30.75 -18.32 8.11
CA SER A 237 31.14 -19.28 9.17
C SER A 237 32.16 -20.34 8.74
N LEU A 238 32.56 -20.40 7.46
CA LEU A 238 33.54 -21.36 6.94
C LEU A 238 34.98 -20.87 7.18
N TRP A 239 35.87 -21.77 7.60
CA TRP A 239 37.29 -21.45 7.82
C TRP A 239 37.99 -20.85 6.60
N ILE A 240 37.65 -21.33 5.41
CA ILE A 240 38.24 -20.85 4.15
C ILE A 240 37.83 -19.42 3.79
N CYS A 241 36.69 -18.93 4.27
CA CYS A 241 36.12 -17.62 3.95
C CYS A 241 36.29 -16.60 5.10
N PHE A 242 36.28 -17.08 6.36
CA PHE A 242 36.51 -16.25 7.54
C PHE A 242 37.97 -15.83 7.66
N ARG A 243 38.21 -14.57 8.05
CA ARG A 243 39.52 -14.07 8.46
C ARG A 243 39.36 -13.32 9.76
N ASN A 244 40.34 -13.48 10.66
CA ASN A 244 40.31 -12.79 11.94
C ASN A 244 40.34 -11.26 11.70
N PRO A 245 39.33 -10.50 12.16
CA PRO A 245 39.27 -9.06 11.94
C PRO A 245 40.29 -8.27 12.75
N GLY A 246 41.01 -8.92 13.68
CA GLY A 246 41.82 -8.25 14.69
C GLY A 246 40.91 -7.65 15.76
N TYR A 247 41.26 -6.46 16.23
CA TYR A 247 40.50 -5.69 17.20
C TYR A 247 40.04 -4.38 16.56
N ILE A 248 38.75 -4.10 16.72
CA ILE A 248 38.13 -2.85 16.31
C ILE A 248 38.13 -1.92 17.53
N HIS A 249 38.70 -0.75 17.36
CA HIS A 249 38.87 0.25 18.39
C HIS A 249 37.85 1.38 18.22
N ASP A 250 37.30 1.87 19.33
CA ASP A 250 36.36 2.98 19.37
C ASP A 250 36.75 3.96 20.48
N VAL A 251 37.12 5.17 20.07
CA VAL A 251 37.51 6.28 20.97
C VAL A 251 36.56 7.46 20.78
N LEU A 252 35.90 7.85 21.86
CA LEU A 252 35.05 9.04 21.91
C LEU A 252 35.86 10.28 22.30
N LEU A 253 35.91 11.26 21.40
CA LEU A 253 36.41 12.60 21.69
C LEU A 253 35.28 13.44 22.26
N THR A 254 35.53 14.16 23.36
CA THR A 254 34.53 15.00 24.03
C THR A 254 35.06 16.43 24.26
N GLY A 255 34.15 17.37 24.49
CA GLY A 255 34.51 18.77 24.78
C GLY A 255 35.04 19.52 23.56
N LEU A 256 34.68 19.06 22.36
CA LEU A 256 34.97 19.75 21.11
C LEU A 256 34.17 21.05 21.04
N THR A 257 34.77 22.08 20.47
CA THR A 257 34.04 23.31 20.13
C THR A 257 33.34 23.11 18.79
N PRO A 258 32.02 23.23 18.69
CA PRO A 258 31.28 23.02 17.43
C PRO A 258 31.82 23.86 16.26
N SER A 259 31.69 23.34 15.04
CA SER A 259 32.14 23.98 13.79
C SER A 259 33.64 24.30 13.67
N ILE A 260 34.50 23.76 14.53
CA ILE A 260 35.96 23.96 14.50
C ILE A 260 36.68 22.78 13.85
N GLN A 261 37.75 23.08 13.11
CA GLN A 261 38.67 22.07 12.60
C GLN A 261 39.61 21.57 13.70
N TYR A 262 39.69 20.26 13.85
CA TYR A 262 40.60 19.55 14.73
C TYR A 262 41.54 18.68 13.90
N PHE A 263 42.77 18.57 14.36
CA PHE A 263 43.76 17.62 13.88
C PHE A 263 43.87 16.48 14.86
N TYR A 264 44.08 15.27 14.37
CA TYR A 264 44.13 14.07 15.21
C TYR A 264 45.02 12.98 14.62
N SER A 265 45.51 12.12 15.50
CA SER A 265 46.23 10.90 15.15
C SER A 265 45.77 9.80 16.10
N TYR A 266 45.55 8.60 15.58
CA TYR A 266 44.95 7.46 16.29
C TYR A 266 45.85 6.22 16.22
N GLY A 267 45.80 5.36 17.23
CA GLY A 267 46.64 4.16 17.30
C GLY A 267 46.84 3.68 18.74
N SER A 268 48.05 3.19 19.05
CA SER A 268 48.43 2.76 20.39
C SER A 268 49.67 3.50 20.88
N SER A 269 50.18 3.13 22.07
CA SER A 269 51.48 3.64 22.54
C SER A 269 52.66 3.20 21.67
N GLU A 270 52.49 2.15 20.86
CA GLU A 270 53.56 1.59 20.02
C GLU A 270 53.65 2.28 18.66
N ILE A 271 52.50 2.55 18.02
CA ILE A 271 52.44 3.15 16.70
C ILE A 271 51.16 3.98 16.54
N MET A 272 51.32 5.13 15.88
CA MET A 272 50.27 6.10 15.63
C MET A 272 50.09 6.28 14.13
N SER A 273 48.86 6.57 13.70
CA SER A 273 48.53 6.96 12.34
C SER A 273 49.23 8.28 11.97
N PRO A 274 49.32 8.62 10.67
CA PRO A 274 49.55 10.00 10.25
C PRO A 274 48.55 10.98 10.90
N VAL A 275 48.89 12.27 10.90
CA VAL A 275 47.96 13.31 11.38
C VAL A 275 46.90 13.57 10.32
N HIS A 276 45.65 13.35 10.69
CA HIS A 276 44.45 13.65 9.92
C HIS A 276 43.76 14.89 10.49
N HIS A 277 42.67 15.32 9.86
CA HIS A 277 41.84 16.41 10.36
C HIS A 277 40.36 16.17 10.10
N PHE A 278 39.50 16.75 10.92
CA PHE A 278 38.06 16.79 10.72
C PHE A 278 37.49 18.11 11.21
N ARG A 279 36.26 18.43 10.80
CA ARG A 279 35.50 19.55 11.37
C ARG A 279 34.43 19.00 12.30
N SER A 280 34.42 19.44 13.56
CA SER A 280 33.37 19.06 14.51
C SER A 280 32.01 19.55 14.03
N ALA A 281 30.95 18.79 14.31
CA ALA A 281 29.60 19.13 13.86
C ALA A 281 29.15 20.53 14.33
N PRO A 282 28.33 21.23 13.54
CA PRO A 282 27.75 22.50 13.94
C PRO A 282 26.67 22.29 15.01
N VAL A 283 26.43 23.32 15.82
CA VAL A 283 25.24 23.37 16.66
C VAL A 283 23.98 23.43 15.79
N THR A 284 22.85 23.05 16.37
CA THR A 284 21.56 23.21 15.73
C THR A 284 21.26 24.67 15.45
N ASP A 285 21.05 25.00 14.18
CA ASP A 285 20.72 26.35 13.70
C ASP A 285 19.90 26.21 12.41
N PRO A 286 18.66 26.72 12.37
CA PRO A 286 17.78 26.57 11.21
C PRO A 286 18.32 27.21 9.93
N ASP A 287 19.25 28.17 10.03
CA ASP A 287 19.88 28.83 8.88
C ASP A 287 21.29 28.32 8.58
N ALA A 288 21.77 27.29 9.31
CA ALA A 288 23.06 26.70 9.03
C ALA A 288 23.11 26.14 7.60
N SER A 289 24.13 26.56 6.86
CA SER A 289 24.43 26.06 5.52
C SER A 289 25.62 25.09 5.56
N PHE A 290 25.47 23.95 4.90
CA PHE A 290 26.52 22.95 4.75
C PHE A 290 26.23 22.03 3.56
N LYS A 291 27.25 21.25 3.18
CA LYS A 291 27.13 20.23 2.13
C LYS A 291 27.34 18.84 2.71
N PHE A 292 26.66 17.86 2.15
CA PHE A 292 26.94 16.45 2.41
C PHE A 292 26.78 15.63 1.14
N VAL A 293 27.37 14.44 1.14
CA VAL A 293 27.30 13.47 0.05
C VAL A 293 26.53 12.23 0.47
N VAL A 294 25.82 11.60 -0.45
CA VAL A 294 24.94 10.46 -0.19
C VAL A 294 25.05 9.42 -1.32
N TYR A 295 25.12 8.15 -0.94
CA TYR A 295 25.07 7.03 -1.88
C TYR A 295 24.78 5.70 -1.17
N GLY A 296 24.31 4.70 -1.93
CA GLY A 296 24.27 3.30 -1.50
C GLY A 296 25.08 2.42 -2.45
N ASP A 297 25.30 1.15 -2.07
CA ASP A 297 25.68 0.08 -3.00
C ASP A 297 27.07 0.30 -3.64
N MET A 298 28.05 0.78 -2.87
CA MET A 298 29.37 1.11 -3.42
C MET A 298 30.20 -0.14 -3.73
N GLY A 299 30.44 -1.01 -2.74
CA GLY A 299 31.32 -2.17 -2.88
C GLY A 299 32.77 -1.80 -3.29
N ILE A 300 33.44 -2.70 -4.01
CA ILE A 300 34.86 -2.58 -4.40
C ILE A 300 35.14 -2.76 -5.90
N THR A 301 34.16 -2.48 -6.75
CA THR A 301 34.26 -2.65 -8.21
C THR A 301 35.29 -1.71 -8.83
N ALA A 302 35.94 -2.17 -9.91
CA ALA A 302 36.92 -1.38 -10.67
C ALA A 302 36.28 -0.16 -11.36
N ILE A 303 37.14 0.75 -11.85
CA ILE A 303 36.75 1.97 -12.58
C ILE A 303 35.80 1.65 -13.76
N PRO A 304 34.70 2.39 -13.97
CA PRO A 304 34.27 3.64 -13.29
C PRO A 304 33.32 3.46 -12.07
N GLY A 305 33.31 2.28 -11.45
CA GLY A 305 32.47 1.96 -10.29
C GLY A 305 33.00 2.53 -8.97
N ALA A 306 33.16 1.67 -7.96
CA ALA A 306 33.49 2.07 -6.59
C ALA A 306 34.75 2.95 -6.47
N HIS A 307 35.78 2.66 -7.25
CA HIS A 307 37.04 3.40 -7.22
C HIS A 307 36.90 4.87 -7.68
N ASP A 308 36.03 5.17 -8.65
CA ASP A 308 35.79 6.56 -9.07
C ASP A 308 34.94 7.29 -8.03
N THR A 309 33.92 6.63 -7.45
CA THR A 309 33.17 7.20 -6.32
C THR A 309 34.11 7.57 -5.18
N ALA A 310 34.97 6.65 -4.75
CA ALA A 310 35.93 6.89 -3.66
C ALA A 310 36.88 8.07 -3.97
N LYS A 311 37.38 8.15 -5.21
CA LYS A 311 38.18 9.29 -5.67
C LYS A 311 37.40 10.60 -5.56
N TYR A 312 36.15 10.64 -6.05
CA TYR A 312 35.33 11.84 -5.97
C TYR A 312 34.97 12.21 -4.53
N MET A 313 34.84 11.24 -3.62
CA MET A 313 34.58 11.55 -2.20
C MET A 313 35.75 12.27 -1.53
N VAL A 314 37.00 11.99 -1.94
CA VAL A 314 38.17 12.77 -1.50
C VAL A 314 38.05 14.21 -2.03
N GLU A 315 37.73 14.39 -3.31
CA GLU A 315 37.52 15.72 -3.90
C GLU A 315 36.36 16.48 -3.22
N GLU A 316 35.27 15.80 -2.84
CA GLU A 316 34.15 16.38 -2.11
C GLU A 316 34.55 16.84 -0.70
N ALA A 317 35.33 16.04 0.02
CA ALA A 317 35.87 16.40 1.33
C ALA A 317 36.71 17.68 1.24
N GLU A 318 37.59 17.75 0.24
CA GLU A 318 38.43 18.93 -0.03
C GLU A 318 37.59 20.16 -0.44
N ASN A 319 36.47 19.93 -1.12
CA ASN A 319 35.53 20.98 -1.54
C ASN A 319 34.48 21.36 -0.48
N GLY A 320 34.66 20.91 0.77
CA GLY A 320 33.89 21.34 1.94
C GLY A 320 32.59 20.57 2.18
N SER A 321 32.41 19.39 1.57
CA SER A 321 31.41 18.44 2.04
C SER A 321 31.76 18.00 3.47
N SER A 322 30.74 17.87 4.31
CA SER A 322 30.92 17.83 5.76
C SER A 322 30.69 16.45 6.37
N LEU A 323 29.96 15.57 5.68
CA LEU A 323 29.70 14.18 6.09
C LEU A 323 29.35 13.32 4.88
N VAL A 324 29.51 12.01 5.03
CA VAL A 324 29.04 10.97 4.10
C VAL A 324 27.83 10.27 4.69
N PHE A 325 26.78 10.10 3.89
CA PHE A 325 25.57 9.37 4.23
C PHE A 325 25.45 8.12 3.35
N HIS A 326 25.96 6.98 3.84
CA HIS A 326 25.98 5.71 3.09
C HIS A 326 24.81 4.81 3.50
N ILE A 327 23.82 4.66 2.62
CA ILE A 327 22.50 4.08 2.93
C ILE A 327 22.39 2.56 2.72
N GLY A 328 23.44 1.80 3.04
CA GLY A 328 23.46 0.33 2.99
C GLY A 328 24.04 -0.28 1.72
N ASP A 329 24.25 -1.60 1.75
CA ASP A 329 25.05 -2.40 0.82
C ASP A 329 26.48 -1.85 0.68
N ILE A 330 27.23 -2.05 1.75
CA ILE A 330 28.47 -1.35 2.05
C ILE A 330 29.61 -1.91 1.22
N SER A 331 30.01 -3.16 1.52
CA SER A 331 31.22 -3.77 0.97
C SER A 331 30.95 -4.90 -0.01
N TYR A 332 29.76 -5.50 0.04
CA TYR A 332 29.43 -6.78 -0.61
C TYR A 332 30.43 -7.88 -0.26
N ALA A 333 30.86 -7.94 1.01
CA ALA A 333 31.69 -9.04 1.49
C ALA A 333 30.96 -10.38 1.41
N VAL A 334 29.67 -10.42 1.75
CA VAL A 334 28.79 -11.60 1.60
C VAL A 334 29.45 -12.86 2.18
N GLY A 335 30.08 -12.71 3.35
CA GLY A 335 30.78 -13.77 4.07
C GLY A 335 32.23 -14.03 3.64
N ILE A 336 32.76 -13.29 2.66
CA ILE A 336 34.17 -13.33 2.26
C ILE A 336 34.93 -12.22 3.01
N ALA A 337 35.49 -12.58 4.18
CA ALA A 337 35.92 -11.60 5.19
C ALA A 337 36.99 -10.60 4.72
N TYR A 338 37.89 -10.97 3.80
CA TYR A 338 38.94 -10.05 3.33
C TYR A 338 38.37 -8.86 2.54
N ILE A 339 37.15 -8.95 2.01
CA ILE A 339 36.52 -7.85 1.24
C ILE A 339 36.31 -6.63 2.14
N TRP A 340 36.00 -6.83 3.42
CA TRP A 340 35.94 -5.75 4.41
C TRP A 340 37.26 -4.97 4.50
N GLU A 341 38.38 -5.67 4.38
CA GLU A 341 39.72 -5.07 4.44
C GLU A 341 40.01 -4.22 3.20
N LEU A 342 39.68 -4.75 2.02
CA LEU A 342 39.83 -4.05 0.74
C LEU A 342 38.93 -2.81 0.67
N TRP A 343 37.70 -2.93 1.16
CA TRP A 343 36.72 -1.87 1.13
C TRP A 343 37.07 -0.73 2.10
N HIS A 344 37.49 -1.06 3.33
CA HIS A 344 37.88 -0.02 4.27
C HIS A 344 39.11 0.75 3.82
N ASP A 345 40.10 0.08 3.22
CA ASP A 345 41.24 0.75 2.60
C ASP A 345 40.81 1.73 1.50
N LEU A 346 39.79 1.37 0.71
CA LEU A 346 39.26 2.23 -0.33
C LEU A 346 38.59 3.50 0.24
N ILE A 347 37.95 3.43 1.41
CA ILE A 347 37.23 4.57 2.01
C ILE A 347 38.05 5.42 2.98
N GLU A 348 39.09 4.84 3.60
CA GLU A 348 39.93 5.49 4.61
C GLU A 348 40.44 6.89 4.22
N PRO A 349 40.84 7.17 2.96
CA PRO A 349 41.30 8.50 2.54
C PRO A 349 40.31 9.65 2.79
N TYR A 350 39.00 9.38 2.80
CA TYR A 350 37.97 10.40 3.04
C TYR A 350 37.12 10.13 4.29
N ALA A 351 37.03 8.88 4.75
CA ALA A 351 36.38 8.54 6.02
C ALA A 351 37.17 9.03 7.25
N THR A 352 38.47 9.30 7.09
CA THR A 352 39.29 10.01 8.10
C THR A 352 39.13 11.53 8.07
N LEU A 353 38.44 12.08 7.08
CA LEU A 353 38.23 13.53 6.91
C LEU A 353 36.79 13.96 7.24
N MET A 354 35.83 13.12 6.85
CA MET A 354 34.40 13.34 7.04
C MET A 354 33.80 12.20 7.88
N PRO A 355 32.89 12.50 8.82
CA PRO A 355 32.08 11.47 9.47
C PRO A 355 31.34 10.63 8.43
N TYR A 356 31.48 9.31 8.56
CA TYR A 356 30.97 8.31 7.63
C TYR A 356 29.77 7.60 8.28
N MET A 357 28.58 8.11 8.02
CA MET A 357 27.33 7.64 8.64
C MET A 357 26.73 6.53 7.78
N VAL A 358 26.46 5.36 8.36
CA VAL A 358 26.08 4.15 7.61
C VAL A 358 24.71 3.59 8.01
N GLY A 359 23.97 3.11 7.03
CA GLY A 359 22.82 2.22 7.19
C GLY A 359 23.18 0.78 6.84
N VAL A 360 22.24 -0.14 7.06
CA VAL A 360 22.37 -1.55 6.65
C VAL A 360 21.54 -1.83 5.40
N GLY A 361 22.10 -2.60 4.47
CA GLY A 361 21.37 -3.18 3.35
C GLY A 361 21.17 -4.69 3.51
N ASN A 362 20.58 -5.31 2.49
CA ASN A 362 20.32 -6.75 2.48
C ASN A 362 21.63 -7.56 2.47
N HIS A 363 22.70 -7.07 1.84
CA HIS A 363 24.01 -7.75 1.83
C HIS A 363 24.75 -7.68 3.16
N GLU A 364 24.31 -6.84 4.10
CA GLU A 364 24.81 -6.86 5.47
C GLU A 364 23.95 -7.71 6.39
N GLN A 365 22.61 -7.70 6.23
CA GLN A 365 21.69 -8.21 7.24
C GLN A 365 20.99 -9.52 6.88
N ASP A 366 20.52 -9.70 5.64
CA ASP A 366 19.58 -10.76 5.29
C ASP A 366 20.21 -12.14 5.53
N HIS A 367 19.51 -12.96 6.32
CA HIS A 367 19.90 -14.32 6.66
C HIS A 367 18.65 -15.15 6.91
N ILE A 368 18.72 -16.46 6.64
CA ILE A 368 17.60 -17.40 6.85
C ILE A 368 17.87 -18.43 7.96
N PHE A 369 19.08 -18.44 8.52
CA PHE A 369 19.49 -19.33 9.61
C PHE A 369 20.35 -18.58 10.61
N GLY A 370 20.35 -19.04 11.86
CA GLY A 370 21.30 -18.61 12.87
C GLY A 370 20.96 -17.29 13.54
N GLY A 371 19.72 -16.80 13.41
CA GLY A 371 19.33 -15.47 13.90
C GLY A 371 19.44 -15.28 15.42
N SER A 372 19.61 -16.35 16.20
CA SER A 372 20.05 -16.26 17.60
C SER A 372 21.39 -15.51 17.80
N LYS A 373 22.19 -15.35 16.73
CA LYS A 373 23.46 -14.63 16.72
C LYS A 373 23.38 -13.25 16.08
N ASP A 374 22.21 -12.89 15.52
CA ASP A 374 21.97 -11.57 14.95
C ASP A 374 22.05 -10.51 16.06
N PRO A 375 23.03 -9.58 16.01
CA PRO A 375 23.23 -8.62 17.08
C PRO A 375 22.15 -7.51 17.10
N SER A 376 21.28 -7.43 16.11
CA SER A 376 20.13 -6.52 16.09
C SER A 376 19.04 -6.89 17.11
N GLY A 377 19.04 -8.17 17.53
CA GLY A 377 17.99 -8.79 18.32
C GLY A 377 16.69 -9.03 17.53
N ALA A 378 16.75 -9.15 16.20
CA ALA A 378 15.60 -9.56 15.41
C ALA A 378 15.06 -10.92 15.89
N PRO A 379 13.74 -11.11 15.99
CA PRO A 379 13.18 -12.37 16.48
C PRO A 379 13.33 -13.49 15.45
N GLY A 380 13.67 -14.70 15.92
CA GLY A 380 13.77 -15.88 15.05
C GLY A 380 15.03 -15.89 14.21
N ASP A 381 14.90 -16.22 12.92
CA ASP A 381 15.98 -16.25 11.94
C ASP A 381 15.96 -15.01 11.02
N GLY A 382 15.56 -13.84 11.54
CA GLY A 382 15.52 -12.58 10.78
C GLY A 382 14.12 -12.09 10.40
N TRP A 383 14.05 -10.98 9.66
CA TRP A 383 12.80 -10.37 9.20
C TRP A 383 12.35 -10.96 7.86
N HIS A 384 11.32 -11.80 7.91
CA HIS A 384 10.81 -12.55 6.74
C HIS A 384 9.30 -12.34 6.57
N PRO A 385 8.84 -11.16 6.11
CA PRO A 385 7.44 -10.95 5.82
C PRO A 385 7.01 -11.84 4.65
N TRP A 386 5.83 -12.44 4.75
CA TRP A 386 5.30 -13.36 3.73
C TRP A 386 5.17 -12.74 2.32
N TRP A 387 5.08 -11.41 2.24
CA TRP A 387 4.97 -10.65 1.00
C TRP A 387 6.32 -10.16 0.45
N GLY A 388 7.41 -10.23 1.23
CA GLY A 388 8.70 -9.66 0.87
C GLY A 388 9.76 -10.71 0.59
N ASN A 389 10.73 -10.38 -0.27
CA ASN A 389 11.85 -11.25 -0.60
C ASN A 389 13.09 -10.89 0.24
N TYR A 390 13.10 -11.38 1.47
CA TYR A 390 14.22 -11.26 2.41
C TYR A 390 14.84 -12.66 2.55
N LEU A 391 16.02 -12.88 1.96
CA LEU A 391 16.61 -14.21 1.82
C LEU A 391 17.96 -14.29 2.57
N ASP A 392 19.01 -14.82 1.94
CA ASP A 392 20.31 -15.08 2.56
C ASP A 392 21.41 -14.26 1.87
N ASP A 393 21.12 -12.98 1.63
CA ASP A 393 21.97 -12.11 0.82
C ASP A 393 23.27 -11.73 1.53
N SER A 394 23.34 -11.82 2.86
CA SER A 394 24.56 -11.50 3.63
C SER A 394 25.64 -12.58 3.61
N GLY A 395 25.36 -13.76 3.04
CA GLY A 395 26.29 -14.89 3.07
C GLY A 395 26.60 -15.38 4.49
N GLY A 396 25.62 -15.22 5.39
CA GLY A 396 25.71 -15.62 6.79
C GLY A 396 26.41 -14.63 7.72
N GLU A 397 26.70 -13.40 7.27
CA GLU A 397 27.25 -12.34 8.13
C GLU A 397 26.25 -11.79 9.15
N CYS A 398 24.95 -11.72 8.77
CA CYS A 398 23.84 -11.31 9.63
C CYS A 398 24.09 -10.06 10.49
N GLY A 399 24.73 -9.05 9.91
CA GLY A 399 25.03 -7.77 10.56
C GLY A 399 26.20 -7.80 11.55
N VAL A 400 26.87 -8.95 11.77
CA VAL A 400 27.95 -9.04 12.75
C VAL A 400 29.14 -8.15 12.37
N PRO A 401 29.73 -8.20 11.16
CA PRO A 401 30.84 -7.32 10.82
C PRO A 401 30.46 -5.83 10.96
N MET A 402 29.24 -5.45 10.56
CA MET A 402 28.73 -4.09 10.72
C MET A 402 28.69 -3.65 12.19
N PHE A 403 28.13 -4.49 13.07
CA PHE A 403 28.00 -4.19 14.50
C PHE A 403 29.33 -3.92 15.21
N TYR A 404 30.40 -4.59 14.78
CA TYR A 404 31.71 -4.38 15.36
C TYR A 404 32.49 -3.26 14.68
N ARG A 405 32.38 -3.12 13.36
CA ARG A 405 33.18 -2.18 12.56
C ARG A 405 32.66 -0.75 12.60
N PHE A 406 31.40 -0.53 12.99
CA PHE A 406 30.79 0.81 13.05
C PHE A 406 30.09 1.06 14.39
N HIS A 407 30.07 2.33 14.80
CA HIS A 407 29.33 2.79 15.97
C HIS A 407 28.61 4.10 15.68
N MET A 408 27.29 4.00 15.53
CA MET A 408 26.38 5.12 15.25
C MET A 408 25.78 5.69 16.55
N PRO A 409 25.04 6.81 16.53
CA PRO A 409 24.36 7.35 17.71
C PRO A 409 23.54 6.32 18.49
N ASP A 410 23.65 6.35 19.82
CA ASP A 410 23.03 5.39 20.75
C ASP A 410 21.53 5.67 21.04
N ASN A 411 20.84 6.41 20.16
CA ASN A 411 19.49 6.90 20.41
C ASN A 411 18.37 6.05 19.76
N GLY A 412 18.71 4.95 19.10
CA GLY A 412 17.78 3.97 18.52
C GLY A 412 18.16 2.53 18.86
N ASN A 413 18.41 1.71 17.84
CA ASN A 413 18.92 0.35 18.00
C ASN A 413 20.31 0.27 17.36
N GLY A 414 21.30 0.91 17.98
CA GLY A 414 22.67 0.94 17.47
C GLY A 414 22.75 1.44 16.02
N LEU A 415 23.42 0.68 15.15
CA LEU A 415 23.62 1.07 13.75
C LEU A 415 22.45 0.77 12.81
N TRP A 416 21.45 -0.02 13.25
CA TRP A 416 20.34 -0.43 12.37
C TRP A 416 19.34 0.69 12.15
N TRP A 417 19.02 1.45 13.20
CA TRP A 417 18.27 2.68 13.07
C TRP A 417 18.63 3.66 14.19
N TYR A 418 18.86 4.91 13.81
CA TYR A 418 19.32 5.99 14.68
C TYR A 418 19.05 7.34 14.02
N SER A 419 19.18 8.43 14.79
CA SER A 419 19.02 9.79 14.28
C SER A 419 20.03 10.77 14.90
N TYR A 420 20.24 11.92 14.27
CA TYR A 420 21.11 12.96 14.79
C TYR A 420 20.79 14.32 14.17
N GLU A 421 21.07 15.40 14.91
CA GLU A 421 21.00 16.76 14.38
C GLU A 421 22.35 17.16 13.76
N TYR A 422 22.32 17.82 12.61
CA TYR A 422 23.49 18.46 12.02
C TYR A 422 23.08 19.78 11.38
N GLY A 423 23.37 20.89 12.06
CA GLY A 423 23.02 22.23 11.61
C GLY A 423 21.50 22.42 11.54
N SER A 424 20.97 22.58 10.33
CA SER A 424 19.54 22.83 10.06
C SER A 424 18.75 21.55 9.73
N VAL A 425 19.37 20.36 9.82
CA VAL A 425 18.78 19.09 9.41
C VAL A 425 18.72 18.09 10.57
N HIS A 426 17.57 17.44 10.72
CA HIS A 426 17.39 16.22 11.47
C HIS A 426 17.56 15.02 10.53
N PHE A 427 18.62 14.23 10.73
CA PHE A 427 18.93 13.05 9.95
C PHE A 427 18.40 11.80 10.61
N ILE A 428 17.79 10.91 9.83
CA ILE A 428 17.29 9.61 10.27
C ILE A 428 17.91 8.53 9.38
N MET A 429 18.47 7.49 9.97
CA MET A 429 18.81 6.24 9.29
C MET A 429 17.86 5.14 9.78
N MET A 430 17.24 4.42 8.85
CA MET A 430 16.38 3.27 9.15
C MET A 430 16.87 2.01 8.42
N SER A 431 16.54 0.84 8.97
CA SER A 431 16.79 -0.44 8.33
C SER A 431 15.55 -0.95 7.62
N THR A 432 15.67 -1.20 6.32
CA THR A 432 14.63 -1.85 5.52
C THR A 432 14.61 -3.37 5.66
N GLU A 433 15.61 -3.92 6.35
CA GLU A 433 15.82 -5.36 6.60
C GLU A 433 15.25 -5.79 7.96
N HIS A 434 14.44 -4.93 8.58
CA HIS A 434 13.80 -5.17 9.87
C HIS A 434 12.31 -4.85 9.80
N ASP A 435 11.55 -5.34 10.79
CA ASP A 435 10.10 -5.15 10.85
C ASP A 435 9.73 -3.66 10.83
N ILE A 436 9.11 -3.23 9.74
CA ILE A 436 8.66 -1.85 9.48
C ILE A 436 7.20 -1.61 9.88
N ARG A 437 6.50 -2.62 10.40
CA ARG A 437 5.05 -2.52 10.65
C ARG A 437 4.73 -1.69 11.89
N PRO A 438 3.57 -1.02 11.94
CA PRO A 438 3.08 -0.36 13.14
C PRO A 438 3.17 -1.26 14.38
N GLY A 439 3.73 -0.72 15.47
CA GLY A 439 3.97 -1.44 16.72
C GLY A 439 5.28 -2.24 16.77
N SER A 440 6.06 -2.32 15.68
CA SER A 440 7.41 -2.88 15.73
C SER A 440 8.36 -1.98 16.53
N ARG A 441 9.52 -2.51 16.93
CA ARG A 441 10.56 -1.73 17.64
C ARG A 441 11.01 -0.52 16.81
N GLN A 442 11.27 -0.74 15.53
CA GLN A 442 11.73 0.31 14.62
C GLN A 442 10.63 1.34 14.33
N TYR A 443 9.41 0.91 14.01
CA TYR A 443 8.31 1.83 13.72
C TYR A 443 8.01 2.72 14.93
N THR A 444 7.91 2.12 16.12
CA THR A 444 7.65 2.86 17.36
C THR A 444 8.76 3.84 17.67
N TRP A 445 10.02 3.47 17.43
CA TRP A 445 11.15 4.38 17.59
C TRP A 445 11.07 5.55 16.59
N LEU A 446 10.86 5.25 15.31
CA LEU A 446 10.83 6.23 14.23
C LEU A 446 9.71 7.26 14.40
N GLU A 447 8.50 6.81 14.73
CA GLU A 447 7.38 7.71 15.04
C GLU A 447 7.69 8.62 16.23
N ASN A 448 8.26 8.07 17.31
CA ASN A 448 8.64 8.85 18.48
C ASN A 448 9.77 9.84 18.20
N ASP A 449 10.68 9.52 17.29
CA ASP A 449 11.78 10.37 16.89
C ASP A 449 11.27 11.55 16.04
N LEU A 450 10.50 11.25 14.98
CA LEU A 450 9.84 12.24 14.12
C LEU A 450 8.97 13.22 14.93
N LYS A 451 8.24 12.72 15.93
CA LYS A 451 7.39 13.52 16.81
C LYS A 451 8.16 14.51 17.68
N LYS A 452 9.43 14.25 17.99
CA LYS A 452 10.28 15.11 18.82
C LYS A 452 10.93 16.25 18.03
N VAL A 453 10.92 16.19 16.70
CA VAL A 453 11.62 17.16 15.86
C VAL A 453 11.00 18.56 16.01
N ASP A 454 11.79 19.51 16.49
CA ASP A 454 11.43 20.92 16.52
C ASP A 454 11.80 21.57 15.19
N ARG A 455 10.81 21.69 14.29
CA ARG A 455 11.00 22.24 12.94
C ARG A 455 11.40 23.72 12.90
N ASN A 456 11.36 24.44 14.03
CA ASN A 456 11.93 25.79 14.11
C ASN A 456 13.46 25.77 14.29
N LYS A 457 14.03 24.64 14.71
CA LYS A 457 15.47 24.43 14.90
C LYS A 457 16.07 23.61 13.76
N THR A 458 15.42 22.51 13.41
CA THR A 458 15.78 21.68 12.25
C THR A 458 14.63 21.61 11.28
N PRO A 459 14.49 22.62 10.40
CA PRO A 459 13.41 22.68 9.44
C PRO A 459 13.43 21.48 8.50
N TRP A 460 14.58 20.92 8.17
CA TRP A 460 14.71 19.80 7.25
C TRP A 460 14.74 18.45 7.97
N ILE A 461 13.94 17.50 7.50
CA ILE A 461 14.06 16.08 7.87
C ILE A 461 14.57 15.30 6.66
N VAL A 462 15.75 14.70 6.79
CA VAL A 462 16.38 13.85 5.76
C VAL A 462 16.44 12.42 6.28
N LEU A 463 15.84 11.50 5.54
CA LEU A 463 15.79 10.08 5.90
C LEU A 463 16.63 9.24 4.93
N GLY A 464 17.32 8.23 5.44
CA GLY A 464 17.99 7.19 4.66
C GLY A 464 17.46 5.82 5.02
N GLY A 465 17.23 4.99 4.00
CA GLY A 465 16.97 3.55 4.12
C GLY A 465 17.54 2.84 2.90
N HIS A 466 17.63 1.51 2.92
CA HIS A 466 18.28 0.78 1.83
C HIS A 466 17.31 0.42 0.70
N ARG A 467 16.37 -0.52 0.91
CA ARG A 467 15.37 -0.89 -0.12
C ARG A 467 14.40 0.26 -0.39
N PRO A 468 14.13 0.65 -1.66
CA PRO A 468 13.41 1.87 -1.93
C PRO A 468 11.90 1.75 -1.67
N MET A 469 11.35 2.77 -1.01
CA MET A 469 9.91 2.93 -0.89
C MET A 469 9.25 3.29 -2.23
N TYR A 470 9.89 4.12 -3.05
CA TYR A 470 9.41 4.50 -4.38
C TYR A 470 10.47 4.17 -5.42
N THR A 471 10.11 3.33 -6.40
CA THR A 471 10.89 3.08 -7.61
C THR A 471 9.98 2.62 -8.73
N SER A 472 10.27 3.03 -9.96
CA SER A 472 9.57 2.53 -11.13
C SER A 472 10.38 1.48 -11.88
N GLN A 473 11.50 1.00 -11.33
CA GLN A 473 12.30 -0.05 -11.95
C GLN A 473 11.49 -1.35 -12.05
N LYS A 474 11.54 -2.03 -13.19
CA LYS A 474 10.72 -3.21 -13.51
C LYS A 474 11.24 -4.50 -12.86
N VAL A 475 11.21 -4.59 -11.53
CA VAL A 475 11.54 -5.81 -10.77
C VAL A 475 10.38 -6.13 -9.82
N LEU A 476 9.57 -7.14 -10.19
CA LEU A 476 8.28 -7.40 -9.54
C LEU A 476 8.39 -7.73 -8.04
N ARG A 477 9.37 -8.57 -7.63
CA ARG A 477 9.54 -8.97 -6.23
C ARG A 477 9.90 -7.77 -5.33
N ASP A 478 10.86 -6.97 -5.77
CA ASP A 478 11.30 -5.79 -5.02
C ASP A 478 10.23 -4.68 -5.05
N TYR A 479 9.42 -4.59 -6.10
CA TYR A 479 8.25 -3.70 -6.14
C TYR A 479 7.24 -4.01 -5.03
N ILE A 480 7.05 -5.28 -4.66
CA ILE A 480 6.16 -5.65 -3.53
C ILE A 480 6.74 -5.13 -2.21
N VAL A 481 8.07 -5.16 -2.03
CA VAL A 481 8.72 -4.57 -0.86
C VAL A 481 8.52 -3.05 -0.83
N SER A 482 8.67 -2.37 -1.97
CA SER A 482 8.35 -0.94 -2.11
C SER A 482 6.90 -0.64 -1.71
N ARG A 483 5.93 -1.47 -2.11
CA ARG A 483 4.52 -1.34 -1.69
C ARG A 483 4.34 -1.53 -0.19
N GLY A 484 5.03 -2.50 0.41
CA GLY A 484 5.02 -2.71 1.86
C GLY A 484 5.55 -1.48 2.61
N LEU A 485 6.67 -0.92 2.15
CA LEU A 485 7.24 0.32 2.70
C LEU A 485 6.26 1.50 2.59
N GLN A 486 5.65 1.71 1.42
CA GLN A 486 4.65 2.77 1.24
C GLN A 486 3.47 2.56 2.19
N TYR A 487 2.92 1.36 2.21
CA TYR A 487 1.74 1.04 2.99
C TYR A 487 1.96 1.24 4.51
N TYR A 488 3.13 0.84 5.03
CA TYR A 488 3.41 0.99 6.46
C TYR A 488 3.95 2.36 6.85
N LEU A 489 4.73 3.05 6.01
CA LEU A 489 5.50 4.23 6.42
C LEU A 489 5.12 5.53 5.70
N GLU A 490 4.44 5.48 4.54
CA GLU A 490 4.15 6.70 3.75
C GLU A 490 3.28 7.70 4.52
N ASN A 491 2.25 7.22 5.22
CA ASN A 491 1.40 8.08 6.04
C ASN A 491 2.18 8.72 7.18
N LEU A 492 3.10 7.97 7.82
CA LEU A 492 3.98 8.49 8.87
C LEU A 492 4.89 9.59 8.32
N PHE A 493 5.48 9.37 7.13
CA PHE A 493 6.34 10.35 6.47
C PHE A 493 5.58 11.62 6.09
N HIS A 494 4.35 11.46 5.62
CA HIS A 494 3.48 12.58 5.29
C HIS A 494 3.03 13.36 6.53
N GLU A 495 2.58 12.67 7.59
CA GLU A 495 2.13 13.27 8.85
C GLU A 495 3.20 14.16 9.46
N TYR A 496 4.44 13.65 9.54
CA TYR A 496 5.57 14.38 10.12
C TYR A 496 6.34 15.22 9.09
N GLN A 497 5.88 15.26 7.84
CA GLN A 497 6.44 16.01 6.72
C GLN A 497 7.95 15.77 6.55
N VAL A 498 8.32 14.51 6.33
CA VAL A 498 9.67 14.11 5.88
C VAL A 498 9.93 14.76 4.52
N ASP A 499 11.01 15.51 4.40
CA ASP A 499 11.24 16.35 3.22
C ASP A 499 11.90 15.56 2.09
N LEU A 500 12.92 14.75 2.43
CA LEU A 500 13.77 14.04 1.48
C LEU A 500 14.14 12.66 2.03
N ALA A 501 13.93 11.62 1.24
CA ALA A 501 14.26 10.25 1.57
C ALA A 501 15.18 9.62 0.52
N PHE A 502 16.32 9.10 0.95
CA PHE A 502 17.31 8.43 0.11
C PHE A 502 17.23 6.92 0.24
N TRP A 503 17.37 6.23 -0.89
CA TRP A 503 17.27 4.78 -1.03
C TRP A 503 18.41 4.20 -1.87
N GLY A 504 18.89 3.01 -1.54
CA GLY A 504 19.87 2.24 -2.31
C GLY A 504 19.21 1.05 -3.03
N HIS A 505 19.84 -0.12 -2.98
CA HIS A 505 19.38 -1.46 -3.38
C HIS A 505 19.22 -1.70 -4.88
N TYR A 506 18.71 -0.69 -5.57
CA TYR A 506 18.68 -0.66 -7.01
C TYR A 506 19.92 0.09 -7.50
N HIS A 507 20.72 -0.61 -8.29
CA HIS A 507 21.96 -0.12 -8.85
C HIS A 507 21.72 0.81 -10.04
N SER A 508 21.02 1.90 -9.77
CA SER A 508 20.55 2.91 -10.70
C SER A 508 20.22 4.19 -9.95
N TYR A 509 20.09 5.29 -10.69
CA TYR A 509 19.57 6.55 -10.18
C TYR A 509 18.12 6.77 -10.59
N GLU A 510 17.27 7.13 -9.63
CA GLU A 510 15.90 7.57 -9.89
C GLU A 510 15.48 8.63 -8.88
N ARG A 511 14.81 9.70 -9.34
CA ARG A 511 14.25 10.73 -8.47
C ARG A 511 12.77 10.95 -8.77
N THR A 512 11.98 11.05 -7.70
CA THR A 512 10.56 11.37 -7.78
C THR A 512 10.31 12.89 -7.73
N CYS A 513 9.08 13.31 -8.00
CA CYS A 513 8.56 14.56 -7.43
C CYS A 513 8.36 14.40 -5.91
N ALA A 514 8.03 15.47 -5.18
CA ALA A 514 7.41 15.32 -3.87
C ALA A 514 6.15 14.47 -4.06
N VAL A 515 6.15 13.25 -3.53
CA VAL A 515 5.10 12.26 -3.80
C VAL A 515 4.39 11.90 -2.50
N TYR A 516 3.08 11.74 -2.61
CA TYR A 516 2.24 11.14 -1.59
C TYR A 516 1.11 10.41 -2.31
N LYS A 517 0.91 9.14 -1.96
CA LYS A 517 -0.10 8.25 -2.56
C LYS A 517 -0.02 8.26 -4.09
N HIS A 518 1.19 8.12 -4.63
CA HIS A 518 1.49 8.08 -6.08
C HIS A 518 1.16 9.36 -6.86
N GLN A 519 0.83 10.44 -6.17
CA GLN A 519 0.54 11.72 -6.78
C GLN A 519 1.64 12.71 -6.45
N CYS A 520 2.07 13.47 -7.46
CA CYS A 520 2.95 14.60 -7.21
C CYS A 520 2.19 15.67 -6.42
N GLN A 521 2.74 16.01 -5.27
CA GLN A 521 2.29 17.09 -4.41
C GLN A 521 3.09 18.36 -4.73
N GLU A 522 2.63 19.48 -4.16
CA GLU A 522 3.43 20.69 -4.11
C GLU A 522 4.65 20.51 -3.18
N ASP A 523 5.69 21.30 -3.39
CA ASP A 523 6.92 21.24 -2.61
C ASP A 523 6.63 21.49 -1.11
N GLY A 524 7.18 20.63 -0.24
CA GLY A 524 6.98 20.70 1.21
C GLY A 524 5.70 20.04 1.74
N ILE A 525 4.87 19.44 0.88
CA ILE A 525 3.69 18.65 1.27
C ILE A 525 3.96 17.13 1.18
N GLY A 526 4.60 16.69 0.09
CA GLY A 526 5.02 15.29 -0.10
C GLY A 526 6.52 15.10 0.16
N THR A 527 6.92 13.85 0.37
CA THR A 527 8.35 13.49 0.48
C THR A 527 8.94 13.34 -0.91
N THR A 528 10.12 13.92 -1.15
CA THR A 528 10.89 13.60 -2.37
C THR A 528 11.70 12.34 -2.10
N HIS A 529 11.55 11.32 -2.95
CA HIS A 529 12.30 10.07 -2.85
C HIS A 529 13.39 10.04 -3.92
N VAL A 530 14.59 9.60 -3.53
CA VAL A 530 15.74 9.48 -4.42
C VAL A 530 16.37 8.10 -4.24
N VAL A 531 16.33 7.28 -5.28
CA VAL A 531 17.14 6.07 -5.41
C VAL A 531 18.53 6.50 -5.90
N VAL A 532 19.55 6.25 -5.10
CA VAL A 532 20.96 6.62 -5.32
C VAL A 532 21.88 5.44 -4.98
N GLY A 533 21.46 4.24 -5.38
CA GLY A 533 22.19 2.99 -5.17
C GLY A 533 23.22 2.68 -6.25
N SER A 534 23.75 3.68 -6.97
CA SER A 534 24.65 3.46 -8.12
C SER A 534 26.10 3.84 -7.85
N ALA A 535 26.57 3.81 -6.60
CA ALA A 535 27.94 4.23 -6.30
C ALA A 535 29.03 3.24 -6.75
N GLY A 536 28.71 1.99 -7.06
CA GLY A 536 29.75 1.14 -7.63
C GLY A 536 29.36 -0.28 -7.99
N PHE A 537 28.41 -0.92 -7.29
CA PHE A 537 28.05 -2.29 -7.63
C PHE A 537 27.23 -2.36 -8.93
N TRP A 538 27.39 -3.46 -9.69
CA TRP A 538 26.92 -3.63 -11.07
C TRP A 538 25.54 -3.03 -11.38
N LEU A 539 25.47 -2.18 -12.41
CA LEU A 539 24.24 -1.48 -12.79
C LEU A 539 23.07 -2.42 -13.14
N ASN A 540 21.87 -2.02 -12.73
CA ASN A 540 20.63 -2.74 -13.01
C ASN A 540 20.14 -2.46 -14.44
N LEU A 541 20.19 -3.45 -15.33
CA LEU A 541 19.87 -3.26 -16.75
C LEU A 541 18.36 -3.29 -17.08
N GLN A 542 17.49 -3.47 -16.08
CA GLN A 542 16.04 -3.48 -16.27
C GLN A 542 15.52 -2.10 -16.68
N GLY A 543 14.39 -2.08 -17.39
CA GLY A 543 13.72 -0.83 -17.75
C GLY A 543 12.84 -0.29 -16.62
N TYR A 544 12.23 0.87 -16.88
CA TYR A 544 11.33 1.56 -15.94
C TYR A 544 9.87 1.51 -16.41
N TRP A 545 8.92 1.51 -15.46
CA TRP A 545 7.50 1.75 -15.69
C TRP A 545 7.26 3.23 -15.97
N ASP A 546 6.32 3.53 -16.87
CA ASP A 546 5.90 4.90 -17.13
C ASP A 546 4.96 5.37 -16.02
N VAL A 547 5.48 6.17 -15.09
CA VAL A 547 4.76 6.68 -13.92
C VAL A 547 4.96 8.19 -13.80
N LYS A 548 3.87 8.91 -13.53
CA LYS A 548 3.87 10.39 -13.50
C LYS A 548 4.76 11.00 -12.41
N TRP A 549 4.99 10.26 -11.34
CA TRP A 549 5.76 10.74 -10.18
C TRP A 549 7.27 10.56 -10.33
N SER A 550 7.75 9.73 -11.27
CA SER A 550 9.17 9.66 -11.59
C SER A 550 9.57 10.84 -12.48
N ARG A 551 10.63 11.57 -12.09
CA ARG A 551 11.05 12.81 -12.76
C ARG A 551 12.34 12.64 -13.55
N PHE A 552 13.24 11.80 -13.06
CA PHE A 552 14.51 11.53 -13.72
C PHE A 552 14.98 10.13 -13.37
N GLN A 553 15.52 9.44 -14.36
CA GLN A 553 16.09 8.10 -14.24
C GLN A 553 17.40 8.07 -15.01
N GLU A 554 18.43 7.47 -14.45
CA GLU A 554 19.66 7.21 -15.17
C GLU A 554 20.30 5.92 -14.68
N ASN A 555 20.74 5.10 -15.63
CA ASN A 555 21.41 3.84 -15.34
C ASN A 555 22.91 3.99 -15.60
N ASP A 556 23.58 4.66 -14.67
CA ASP A 556 25.04 4.88 -14.69
C ASP A 556 25.56 5.00 -13.26
N PHE A 557 26.88 4.87 -13.09
CA PHE A 557 27.49 5.02 -11.78
C PHE A 557 27.50 6.49 -11.36
N GLY A 558 27.20 6.76 -10.09
CA GLY A 558 27.18 8.13 -9.58
C GLY A 558 26.83 8.22 -8.09
N TYR A 559 26.86 9.44 -7.58
CA TYR A 559 26.57 9.75 -6.18
C TYR A 559 25.74 11.04 -6.07
N GLY A 560 25.06 11.20 -4.93
CA GLY A 560 24.30 12.40 -4.60
C GLY A 560 25.15 13.42 -3.85
N ARG A 561 24.96 14.71 -4.17
CA ARG A 561 25.50 15.85 -3.44
C ARG A 561 24.34 16.74 -3.00
N VAL A 562 24.34 17.14 -1.74
CA VAL A 562 23.30 18.00 -1.17
C VAL A 562 23.91 19.25 -0.58
N LEU A 563 23.37 20.40 -0.98
CA LEU A 563 23.60 21.69 -0.33
C LEU A 563 22.35 22.06 0.47
N VAL A 564 22.48 22.07 1.79
CA VAL A 564 21.48 22.67 2.67
C VAL A 564 21.81 24.15 2.73
N ALA A 565 20.94 25.00 2.17
CA ALA A 565 21.26 26.42 2.03
C ALA A 565 20.83 27.21 3.28
N ASN A 566 19.62 26.98 3.77
CA ASN A 566 19.04 27.60 4.97
C ASN A 566 17.69 26.91 5.30
N ARG A 567 16.88 27.53 6.17
CA ARG A 567 15.57 27.00 6.58
C ARG A 567 14.54 26.80 5.47
N SER A 568 14.71 27.44 4.31
CA SER A 568 13.71 27.52 3.25
C SER A 568 14.13 26.84 1.95
N ALA A 569 15.43 26.57 1.76
CA ALA A 569 15.93 25.93 0.55
C ALA A 569 16.99 24.83 0.80
N LEU A 570 16.81 23.70 0.13
CA LEU A 570 17.76 22.59 0.01
C LEU A 570 17.94 22.26 -1.47
N TYR A 571 19.18 22.02 -1.90
CA TYR A 571 19.50 21.73 -3.30
C TYR A 571 20.20 20.37 -3.41
N PHE A 572 19.63 19.49 -4.23
CA PHE A 572 20.16 18.16 -4.51
C PHE A 572 20.73 18.11 -5.93
N GLU A 573 21.87 17.45 -6.10
CA GLU A 573 22.51 17.12 -7.38
C GLU A 573 22.86 15.64 -7.41
N TRP A 574 22.69 15.00 -8.57
CA TRP A 574 23.28 13.68 -8.84
C TRP A 574 24.42 13.83 -9.85
N VAL A 575 25.61 13.38 -9.44
CA VAL A 575 26.87 13.49 -10.17
C VAL A 575 27.23 12.11 -10.72
N ARG A 576 27.44 12.03 -12.03
CA ARG A 576 27.78 10.79 -12.71
C ARG A 576 29.30 10.58 -12.73
N ASN A 577 29.74 9.36 -12.40
CA ASN A 577 31.15 9.03 -12.25
C ASN A 577 31.94 9.16 -13.55
N LYS A 578 31.45 8.57 -14.66
CA LYS A 578 32.25 8.42 -15.88
C LYS A 578 32.80 9.74 -16.46
N ASP A 579 32.14 10.86 -16.19
CA ASP A 579 32.50 12.18 -16.69
C ASP A 579 32.46 13.31 -15.64
N ASN A 580 32.16 12.99 -14.38
CA ASN A 580 32.02 13.95 -13.27
C ASN A 580 31.06 15.10 -13.57
N VAL A 581 29.94 14.80 -14.26
CA VAL A 581 28.93 15.80 -14.66
C VAL A 581 27.68 15.67 -13.80
N VAL A 582 27.12 16.81 -13.38
CA VAL A 582 25.78 16.87 -12.76
C VAL A 582 24.74 16.56 -13.84
N ARG A 583 24.04 15.43 -13.68
CA ARG A 583 23.06 14.94 -14.66
C ARG A 583 21.63 15.26 -14.28
N ASP A 584 21.37 15.33 -12.98
CA ASP A 584 20.09 15.74 -12.43
C ASP A 584 20.29 16.66 -11.23
N LYS A 585 19.33 17.57 -11.03
CA LYS A 585 19.34 18.53 -9.94
C LYS A 585 17.93 19.01 -9.59
N VAL A 586 17.69 19.33 -8.33
CA VAL A 586 16.41 19.87 -7.87
C VAL A 586 16.60 20.77 -6.64
N TRP A 587 15.82 21.85 -6.59
CA TRP A 587 15.62 22.63 -5.36
C TRP A 587 14.37 22.13 -4.65
N LEU A 588 14.47 21.85 -3.36
CA LEU A 588 13.35 21.63 -2.46
C LEU A 588 13.12 22.93 -1.69
N MET A 589 11.91 23.48 -1.78
CA MET A 589 11.54 24.77 -1.18
C MET A 589 10.44 24.57 -0.13
N LYS A 590 10.50 25.29 0.99
CA LYS A 590 9.41 25.31 1.98
C LYS A 590 8.49 26.52 1.77
N PRO A 591 7.18 26.34 1.54
CA PRO A 591 6.23 27.46 1.44
C PRO A 591 5.93 28.09 2.81
N ASP A 592 5.61 29.40 2.82
CA ASP A 592 5.12 30.13 4.00
C ASP A 592 3.76 29.55 4.45
N ARG A 593 3.72 28.95 5.65
CA ARG A 593 2.57 28.16 6.12
C ARG A 593 1.32 29.00 6.40
N LYS A 594 0.35 28.97 5.47
CA LYS A 594 -1.09 29.07 5.75
C LYS A 594 -1.85 27.98 4.99
N SER A 595 -2.51 27.12 5.77
CA SER A 595 -3.61 26.18 5.41
C SER A 595 -3.40 25.25 4.21
N ALA A 596 -3.24 23.95 4.47
CA ALA A 596 -3.58 22.90 3.52
C ALA A 596 -4.68 22.02 4.16
N GLU A 597 -5.88 22.11 3.60
CA GLU A 597 -7.04 21.26 3.91
C GLU A 597 -6.95 19.93 3.15
N ALA A 598 -7.47 18.87 3.77
CA ALA A 598 -7.47 17.50 3.28
C ALA A 598 -8.30 17.32 1.99
N LYS A 599 -7.77 16.57 1.02
CA LYS A 599 -8.50 16.10 -0.16
C LYS A 599 -8.93 14.64 0.01
N GLY A 600 -10.23 14.42 -0.07
CA GLY A 600 -10.91 13.11 -0.13
C GLY A 600 -12.44 13.25 -0.14
N HIS A 601 -12.97 14.43 -0.47
CA HIS A 601 -14.39 14.74 -0.28
C HIS A 601 -15.19 14.45 -1.55
N HIS A 602 -16.01 13.41 -1.53
CA HIS A 602 -17.04 13.16 -2.55
C HIS A 602 -18.24 14.10 -2.31
N GLU A 603 -18.72 14.76 -3.36
CA GLU A 603 -19.80 15.75 -3.30
C GLU A 603 -21.15 15.09 -2.94
N VAL A 604 -21.91 15.71 -2.03
CA VAL A 604 -23.27 15.31 -1.67
C VAL A 604 -24.26 16.24 -2.40
N PRO A 605 -25.22 15.74 -3.20
CA PRO A 605 -26.15 16.62 -3.92
C PRO A 605 -27.07 17.36 -2.93
N THR A 606 -27.35 18.66 -3.18
CA THR A 606 -28.41 19.38 -2.44
C THR A 606 -29.81 18.85 -2.76
N TYR A 607 -30.82 19.19 -1.96
CA TYR A 607 -32.20 18.74 -2.18
C TYR A 607 -32.73 19.09 -3.59
N PHE A 608 -32.44 20.30 -4.08
CA PHE A 608 -32.78 20.74 -5.44
C PHE A 608 -31.74 20.34 -6.51
N LYS A 609 -30.74 19.52 -6.16
CA LYS A 609 -29.67 19.03 -7.05
C LYS A 609 -28.99 20.17 -7.83
N ARG A 610 -28.63 21.24 -7.13
CA ARG A 610 -28.07 22.44 -7.74
C ARG A 610 -26.72 22.16 -8.39
N ILE A 611 -26.42 22.90 -9.45
CA ILE A 611 -25.21 22.75 -10.26
C ILE A 611 -24.50 24.11 -10.32
N ASN A 612 -23.18 24.12 -10.17
CA ASN A 612 -22.33 25.29 -10.38
C ASN A 612 -22.30 25.70 -11.86
N HIS A 613 -21.80 26.90 -12.15
CA HIS A 613 -21.70 27.41 -13.53
C HIS A 613 -20.79 26.56 -14.43
N ASP A 614 -19.87 25.79 -13.85
CA ASP A 614 -18.96 24.89 -14.55
C ASP A 614 -19.56 23.48 -14.81
N GLY A 615 -20.79 23.23 -14.34
CA GLY A 615 -21.46 21.94 -14.48
C GLY A 615 -21.24 20.96 -13.33
N SER A 616 -20.45 21.30 -12.30
CA SER A 616 -20.26 20.47 -11.10
C SER A 616 -21.44 20.53 -10.14
N LEU A 617 -21.64 19.49 -9.32
CA LEU A 617 -22.70 19.48 -8.32
C LEU A 617 -22.37 20.47 -7.18
N VAL A 618 -23.38 21.19 -6.71
CA VAL A 618 -23.24 21.96 -5.46
C VAL A 618 -23.27 20.97 -4.31
N ASP A 619 -22.16 20.90 -3.58
CA ASP A 619 -22.03 19.97 -2.45
C ASP A 619 -22.76 20.48 -1.19
N ALA A 620 -23.73 19.71 -0.71
CA ALA A 620 -24.50 19.96 0.51
C ALA A 620 -23.69 19.75 1.81
N ALA A 621 -22.57 19.02 1.72
CA ALA A 621 -21.66 18.82 2.84
C ALA A 621 -20.73 20.00 3.09
N ASN A 622 -20.42 20.78 2.05
CA ASN A 622 -19.63 21.99 2.14
C ASN A 622 -20.40 23.10 2.91
N PRO A 623 -19.98 23.51 4.12
CA PRO A 623 -20.66 24.55 4.90
C PRO A 623 -20.72 25.93 4.21
N GLN A 624 -19.91 26.15 3.17
CA GLN A 624 -19.81 27.39 2.41
C GLN A 624 -20.94 27.48 1.36
N THR A 625 -21.56 26.36 0.98
CA THR A 625 -22.67 26.31 0.00
C THR A 625 -24.04 26.53 0.65
N ARG A 626 -24.10 26.63 1.98
CA ARG A 626 -25.30 27.02 2.73
C ARG A 626 -25.35 28.54 2.86
N VAL A 627 -26.54 29.12 2.69
CA VAL A 627 -26.76 30.53 3.08
C VAL A 627 -26.51 30.68 4.57
N LYS A 628 -25.66 31.65 4.91
CA LYS A 628 -25.38 32.07 6.29
C LYS A 628 -26.18 33.34 6.59
N PHE A 629 -27.01 33.28 7.61
CA PHE A 629 -27.70 34.45 8.14
C PHE A 629 -26.76 35.23 9.06
N LEU A 630 -26.00 36.16 8.48
CA LEU A 630 -24.97 36.95 9.20
C LEU A 630 -25.55 38.01 10.15
N HIS A 631 -26.85 38.27 10.05
CA HIS A 631 -27.59 39.20 10.90
C HIS A 631 -28.82 38.50 11.49
N PRO A 632 -29.29 38.96 12.67
CA PRO A 632 -30.56 38.49 13.22
C PRO A 632 -31.69 38.68 12.20
N ILE A 633 -32.49 37.63 12.00
CA ILE A 633 -33.60 37.68 11.04
C ILE A 633 -34.62 38.73 11.47
N GLN A 634 -34.96 39.60 10.53
CA GLN A 634 -36.06 40.56 10.66
C GLN A 634 -37.24 40.07 9.82
N SER A 635 -38.47 40.27 10.30
CA SER A 635 -39.68 40.00 9.51
C SER A 635 -40.33 41.32 9.12
N ASP A 636 -40.49 41.58 7.82
CA ASP A 636 -41.14 42.78 7.28
C ASP A 636 -42.13 42.43 6.16
N PHE A 637 -43.36 42.17 6.57
CA PHE A 637 -44.48 41.88 5.67
C PHE A 637 -45.23 43.13 5.19
N SER A 638 -44.75 44.34 5.53
CA SER A 638 -45.42 45.61 5.16
C SER A 638 -45.18 46.03 3.70
N THR A 639 -44.30 45.30 2.99
CA THR A 639 -43.79 45.65 1.66
C THR A 639 -44.80 45.42 0.52
N GLY A 640 -45.86 44.64 0.75
CA GLY A 640 -46.81 44.22 -0.28
C GLY A 640 -46.28 43.13 -1.21
N THR A 641 -45.15 42.51 -0.84
CA THR A 641 -44.55 41.39 -1.58
C THR A 641 -45.43 40.15 -1.51
N THR A 642 -45.56 39.46 -2.63
CA THR A 642 -46.25 38.16 -2.73
C THR A 642 -45.26 37.06 -3.10
N LEU A 643 -45.43 35.88 -2.51
CA LEU A 643 -44.75 34.65 -2.85
C LEU A 643 -45.82 33.55 -2.93
N GLU A 644 -45.80 32.76 -4.00
CA GLU A 644 -46.81 31.73 -4.25
C GLU A 644 -46.14 30.47 -4.80
N VAL A 645 -46.62 29.30 -4.38
CA VAL A 645 -46.26 28.01 -4.96
C VAL A 645 -47.49 27.40 -5.64
N ASN A 646 -47.35 27.05 -6.92
CA ASN A 646 -48.42 26.49 -7.73
C ASN A 646 -47.91 25.32 -8.60
N PRO A 647 -48.60 24.16 -8.62
CA PRO A 647 -49.73 23.79 -7.75
C PRO A 647 -49.33 23.64 -6.27
N SER A 648 -50.28 23.90 -5.36
CA SER A 648 -50.07 23.85 -3.90
C SER A 648 -50.44 22.51 -3.26
N VAL A 649 -51.11 21.63 -4.01
CA VAL A 649 -51.37 20.24 -3.65
C VAL A 649 -50.80 19.35 -4.75
N VAL A 650 -49.81 18.53 -4.41
CA VAL A 650 -49.00 17.78 -5.40
C VAL A 650 -48.82 16.32 -5.02
N GLU A 651 -48.40 15.50 -5.98
CA GLU A 651 -47.97 14.13 -5.73
C GLU A 651 -46.47 14.08 -5.39
N ASN A 652 -45.97 12.93 -4.94
CA ASN A 652 -44.54 12.75 -4.65
C ASN A 652 -43.73 12.90 -5.94
N GLY A 653 -42.61 13.65 -5.91
CA GLY A 653 -41.75 13.86 -7.09
C GLY A 653 -42.28 14.90 -8.09
N ALA A 654 -43.30 15.68 -7.74
CA ALA A 654 -43.88 16.68 -8.65
C ALA A 654 -43.00 17.93 -8.80
N THR A 655 -43.02 18.54 -9.99
CA THR A 655 -42.44 19.87 -10.23
C THR A 655 -43.45 20.96 -9.88
N VAL A 656 -43.03 21.95 -9.09
CA VAL A 656 -43.84 23.12 -8.70
C VAL A 656 -43.19 24.41 -9.20
N ASN A 657 -44.02 25.40 -9.49
CA ASN A 657 -43.56 26.75 -9.81
C ASN A 657 -43.64 27.63 -8.56
N VAL A 658 -42.52 28.27 -8.19
CA VAL A 658 -42.42 29.21 -7.09
C VAL A 658 -42.27 30.60 -7.67
N SER A 659 -43.30 31.45 -7.51
CA SER A 659 -43.37 32.78 -8.12
C SER A 659 -43.46 33.89 -7.08
N TRP A 660 -42.78 35.01 -7.32
CA TRP A 660 -42.81 36.19 -6.45
C TRP A 660 -43.08 37.47 -7.24
N SER A 661 -43.70 38.46 -6.59
CA SER A 661 -43.91 39.80 -7.16
C SER A 661 -44.02 40.88 -6.09
N GLY A 662 -43.83 42.15 -6.48
CA GLY A 662 -43.95 43.30 -5.59
C GLY A 662 -42.64 43.73 -4.91
N ILE A 663 -41.49 43.24 -5.37
CA ILE A 663 -40.17 43.60 -4.83
C ILE A 663 -39.76 44.98 -5.37
N LYS A 664 -39.86 46.03 -4.54
CA LYS A 664 -39.57 47.42 -4.96
C LYS A 664 -38.12 47.66 -5.37
N GLN A 665 -37.18 46.98 -4.71
CA GLN A 665 -35.74 47.10 -4.95
C GLN A 665 -35.10 45.72 -4.86
N PRO A 666 -35.13 44.92 -5.94
CA PRO A 666 -34.51 43.60 -5.97
C PRO A 666 -33.01 43.71 -5.65
N ASN A 667 -32.47 42.75 -4.90
CA ASN A 667 -31.05 42.69 -4.60
C ASN A 667 -30.46 41.35 -5.08
N GLU A 668 -29.20 41.37 -5.50
CA GLU A 668 -28.49 40.17 -6.00
C GLU A 668 -28.29 39.09 -4.94
N THR A 669 -28.35 39.44 -3.66
CA THR A 669 -28.24 38.52 -2.52
C THR A 669 -29.58 37.99 -2.01
N ASP A 670 -30.68 38.33 -2.69
CA ASP A 670 -32.01 37.82 -2.38
C ASP A 670 -32.12 36.34 -2.76
N PHE A 671 -32.80 35.55 -1.92
CA PHE A 671 -33.01 34.13 -2.18
C PHE A 671 -34.35 33.65 -1.63
N VAL A 672 -34.80 32.51 -2.15
CA VAL A 672 -35.96 31.79 -1.66
C VAL A 672 -35.49 30.46 -1.07
N ALA A 673 -35.86 30.21 0.18
CA ALA A 673 -35.52 28.98 0.90
C ALA A 673 -36.75 28.10 1.12
N PHE A 674 -36.54 26.79 1.08
CA PHE A 674 -37.56 25.76 1.22
C PHE A 674 -37.50 25.09 2.59
N TYR A 675 -38.64 25.05 3.28
CA TYR A 675 -38.78 24.52 4.63
C TYR A 675 -39.76 23.35 4.62
N CYS A 676 -39.32 22.19 5.08
CA CYS A 676 -40.18 21.03 5.23
C CYS A 676 -39.76 20.20 6.44
N PRO A 677 -40.39 20.38 7.62
CA PRO A 677 -41.69 21.02 7.84
C PRO A 677 -41.72 22.54 7.72
N LYS A 678 -42.90 23.06 7.36
CA LYS A 678 -43.14 24.51 7.20
C LYS A 678 -42.86 25.35 8.45
N ASP A 679 -42.91 24.75 9.64
CA ASP A 679 -42.73 25.44 10.92
C ASP A 679 -41.27 25.42 11.41
N ASP A 680 -40.33 24.96 10.58
CA ASP A 680 -38.91 24.90 10.95
C ASP A 680 -38.32 26.30 11.21
N PRO A 681 -37.38 26.41 12.18
CA PRO A 681 -36.56 27.59 12.38
C PRO A 681 -35.87 28.05 11.09
N PHE A 682 -35.57 29.35 10.98
CA PHE A 682 -35.01 29.96 9.76
C PHE A 682 -33.67 29.36 9.31
N ASP A 683 -32.90 28.75 10.20
CA ASP A 683 -31.62 28.11 9.92
C ASP A 683 -31.74 26.61 9.58
N HIS A 684 -32.96 26.06 9.58
CA HIS A 684 -33.27 24.66 9.27
C HIS A 684 -33.96 24.47 7.90
N TYR A 685 -33.72 25.35 6.93
CA TYR A 685 -34.20 25.11 5.56
C TYR A 685 -33.53 23.85 4.96
N LEU A 686 -34.25 23.15 4.07
CA LEU A 686 -33.74 21.99 3.33
C LEU A 686 -32.80 22.43 2.20
N ASP A 687 -33.23 23.39 1.38
CA ASP A 687 -32.42 23.97 0.30
C ASP A 687 -32.97 25.34 -0.12
N TYR A 688 -32.29 26.02 -1.03
CA TYR A 688 -32.62 27.36 -1.50
C TYR A 688 -32.22 27.59 -2.96
N PHE A 689 -32.71 28.66 -3.57
CA PHE A 689 -32.18 29.18 -4.82
C PHE A 689 -32.14 30.71 -4.78
N TYR A 690 -31.18 31.29 -5.47
CA TYR A 690 -31.10 32.74 -5.60
C TYR A 690 -32.18 33.24 -6.56
N VAL A 691 -32.73 34.43 -6.31
CA VAL A 691 -33.75 34.99 -7.22
C VAL A 691 -33.16 35.36 -8.57
N THR A 692 -31.84 35.52 -8.65
CA THR A 692 -31.07 35.80 -9.87
C THR A 692 -31.19 34.71 -10.92
N GLU A 693 -31.57 33.49 -10.52
CA GLU A 693 -31.87 32.38 -11.44
C GLU A 693 -33.05 32.72 -12.36
N SER A 694 -33.97 33.60 -11.94
CA SER A 694 -35.07 34.10 -12.76
C SER A 694 -34.65 35.38 -13.51
N PRO A 695 -34.59 35.38 -14.87
CA PRO A 695 -34.15 36.56 -15.64
C PRO A 695 -34.95 37.84 -15.37
N SER A 696 -36.21 37.73 -14.94
CA SER A 696 -37.07 38.88 -14.66
C SER A 696 -36.87 39.50 -13.28
N TYR A 697 -36.04 38.93 -12.40
CA TYR A 697 -35.95 39.34 -10.98
C TYR A 697 -35.67 40.85 -10.81
N VAL A 698 -34.88 41.43 -11.72
CA VAL A 698 -34.54 42.87 -11.77
C VAL A 698 -35.77 43.78 -11.87
N SER A 699 -36.89 43.27 -12.36
CA SER A 699 -38.16 44.00 -12.49
C SER A 699 -39.06 43.88 -11.26
N GLY A 700 -38.60 43.23 -10.20
CA GLY A 700 -39.36 43.05 -8.96
C GLY A 700 -40.35 41.89 -8.97
N PHE A 701 -40.26 41.00 -9.96
CA PHE A 701 -41.03 39.77 -10.06
C PHE A 701 -40.20 38.65 -10.69
N GLY A 702 -40.51 37.39 -10.38
CA GLY A 702 -39.81 36.24 -10.94
C GLY A 702 -40.48 34.93 -10.61
N TRP A 703 -39.98 33.86 -11.23
CA TRP A 703 -40.44 32.51 -10.96
C TRP A 703 -39.32 31.50 -11.17
N TRP A 704 -39.38 30.38 -10.44
CA TRP A 704 -38.44 29.28 -10.55
C TRP A 704 -39.13 27.94 -10.35
N GLN A 705 -38.72 26.93 -11.12
CA GLN A 705 -39.27 25.58 -11.03
C GLN A 705 -38.36 24.69 -10.20
N VAL A 706 -38.95 23.94 -9.28
CA VAL A 706 -38.25 22.96 -8.45
C VAL A 706 -39.05 21.67 -8.34
N THR A 707 -38.36 20.54 -8.24
CA THR A 707 -38.99 19.25 -7.94
C THR A 707 -39.03 19.04 -6.43
N VAL A 708 -40.19 18.62 -5.92
CA VAL A 708 -40.45 18.43 -4.49
C VAL A 708 -40.89 17.00 -4.20
N TYR A 709 -40.41 16.46 -3.09
CA TYR A 709 -40.64 15.09 -2.63
C TYR A 709 -41.38 15.10 -1.31
N ASN A 710 -42.26 14.12 -1.12
CA ASN A 710 -43.14 14.02 0.04
C ASN A 710 -42.36 13.61 1.29
N MET A 711 -41.95 14.60 2.08
CA MET A 711 -41.28 14.43 3.37
C MET A 711 -42.25 14.13 4.53
N ARG A 712 -43.48 13.67 4.22
CA ARG A 712 -44.54 13.31 5.19
C ARG A 712 -45.01 14.47 6.06
N THR A 713 -44.85 15.70 5.60
CA THR A 713 -45.28 16.90 6.30
C THR A 713 -45.68 18.00 5.31
N SER A 714 -46.23 19.10 5.81
CA SER A 714 -46.50 20.28 4.98
C SER A 714 -45.24 21.13 4.87
N CYS A 715 -44.98 21.69 3.69
CA CYS A 715 -43.81 22.51 3.42
C CYS A 715 -44.22 23.96 3.03
N GLU A 716 -43.28 24.89 3.04
CA GLU A 716 -43.45 26.24 2.51
C GLU A 716 -42.14 26.82 1.96
N PHE A 717 -42.26 27.89 1.17
CA PHE A 717 -41.14 28.69 0.71
C PHE A 717 -41.12 30.04 1.43
N ARG A 718 -39.94 30.57 1.73
CA ARG A 718 -39.74 31.87 2.38
C ARG A 718 -38.76 32.72 1.56
N TYR A 719 -39.13 33.96 1.26
CA TYR A 719 -38.30 34.92 0.55
C TYR A 719 -37.51 35.78 1.54
N TYR A 720 -36.19 35.83 1.37
CA TYR A 720 -35.30 36.67 2.16
C TYR A 720 -34.67 37.77 1.30
N HIS A 721 -34.91 39.02 1.70
CA HIS A 721 -34.31 40.20 1.10
C HIS A 721 -33.00 40.58 1.82
N LYS A 722 -31.96 40.94 1.05
CA LYS A 722 -30.60 41.26 1.54
C LYS A 722 -30.03 40.18 2.45
N SER A 723 -30.46 38.95 2.25
CA SER A 723 -30.14 37.75 3.02
C SER A 723 -30.57 37.67 4.49
N TYR A 724 -31.22 38.69 5.09
CA TYR A 724 -31.65 38.62 6.52
C TYR A 724 -33.06 39.16 6.81
N ILE A 725 -33.78 39.67 5.81
CA ILE A 725 -35.14 40.22 5.99
C ILE A 725 -36.15 39.28 5.35
N HIS A 726 -36.90 38.55 6.15
CA HIS A 726 -38.00 37.71 5.69
C HIS A 726 -39.21 38.59 5.31
N ILE A 727 -39.51 38.68 4.01
CA ILE A 727 -40.51 39.62 3.48
C ILE A 727 -41.77 38.97 2.90
N ALA A 728 -41.72 37.67 2.59
CA ALA A 728 -42.88 36.92 2.12
C ALA A 728 -42.74 35.42 2.40
N THR A 729 -43.87 34.78 2.70
CA THR A 729 -44.02 33.33 2.86
C THR A 729 -45.04 32.84 1.84
N SER A 730 -44.80 31.70 1.21
CA SER A 730 -45.73 31.13 0.24
C SER A 730 -47.00 30.61 0.91
N ASN A 731 -48.04 30.37 0.13
CA ASN A 731 -49.08 29.42 0.53
C ASN A 731 -48.46 28.04 0.84
N VAL A 732 -49.14 27.27 1.70
CA VAL A 732 -48.64 25.96 2.15
C VAL A 732 -48.65 24.95 0.99
N LEU A 733 -47.52 24.29 0.76
CA LEU A 733 -47.39 23.15 -0.13
C LEU A 733 -47.76 21.87 0.63
N LYS A 734 -48.72 21.11 0.09
CA LYS A 734 -49.18 19.84 0.65
C LYS A 734 -49.01 18.72 -0.36
N PHE A 735 -48.72 17.52 0.14
CA PHE A 735 -48.72 16.32 -0.68
C PHE A 735 -50.07 15.61 -0.59
N LYS A 736 -50.52 15.04 -1.70
CA LYS A 736 -51.73 14.21 -1.79
C LYS A 736 -51.58 13.03 -0.81
N GLY A 737 -52.61 12.81 0.01
CA GLY A 737 -52.57 11.80 1.07
C GLY A 737 -51.88 12.23 2.37
N GLY A 738 -51.04 13.27 2.34
CA GLY A 738 -50.35 13.80 3.52
C GLY A 738 -49.58 12.73 4.28
N ILE A 739 -49.75 12.71 5.61
CA ILE A 739 -49.10 11.75 6.51
C ILE A 739 -49.54 10.29 6.28
N TYR A 740 -50.67 10.06 5.59
CA TYR A 740 -51.20 8.72 5.35
C TYR A 740 -50.75 8.11 4.03
N ALA A 741 -50.09 8.89 3.17
CA ALA A 741 -49.62 8.39 1.88
C ALA A 741 -48.63 7.24 2.09
N PRO A 742 -48.88 6.03 1.53
CA PRO A 742 -47.88 4.98 1.48
C PRO A 742 -46.88 5.32 0.39
N LEU A 743 -45.62 5.56 0.78
CA LEU A 743 -44.53 5.95 -0.11
C LEU A 743 -43.45 4.86 -0.12
N GLN A 744 -42.59 4.83 -1.14
CA GLN A 744 -41.37 4.02 -1.12
C GLN A 744 -41.67 2.52 -1.06
N GLY A 745 -42.77 2.10 -1.69
CA GLY A 745 -43.15 0.70 -1.74
C GLY A 745 -42.06 -0.15 -2.36
N HIS A 746 -41.70 -1.24 -1.70
CA HIS A 746 -40.78 -2.21 -2.25
C HIS A 746 -41.04 -3.62 -1.70
N LEU A 747 -40.61 -4.61 -2.47
CA LEU A 747 -40.78 -6.03 -2.18
C LEU A 747 -39.46 -6.63 -1.72
N ALA A 748 -39.51 -7.64 -0.85
CA ALA A 748 -38.34 -8.44 -0.47
C ALA A 748 -38.71 -9.92 -0.33
N LEU A 749 -37.78 -10.80 -0.71
CA LEU A 749 -37.91 -12.25 -0.51
C LEU A 749 -37.61 -12.61 0.95
N THR A 750 -38.26 -13.65 1.47
CA THR A 750 -38.01 -14.17 2.83
C THR A 750 -37.19 -15.45 2.84
N GLY A 751 -36.91 -16.04 1.68
CA GLY A 751 -36.33 -17.38 1.53
C GLY A 751 -37.35 -18.52 1.48
N ASP A 752 -38.64 -18.25 1.77
CA ASP A 752 -39.74 -19.20 1.59
C ASP A 752 -40.56 -18.83 0.34
N PRO A 753 -40.70 -19.72 -0.66
CA PRO A 753 -41.41 -19.41 -1.90
C PRO A 753 -42.93 -19.20 -1.73
N THR A 754 -43.47 -19.52 -0.55
CA THR A 754 -44.86 -19.27 -0.18
C THR A 754 -45.08 -17.93 0.51
N GLN A 755 -44.05 -17.08 0.55
CA GLN A 755 -44.06 -15.82 1.27
C GLN A 755 -43.51 -14.66 0.42
N MET A 756 -43.95 -13.46 0.75
CA MET A 756 -43.44 -12.21 0.16
C MET A 756 -43.55 -11.09 1.18
N ARG A 757 -42.50 -10.27 1.32
CA ARG A 757 -42.53 -9.09 2.19
C ARG A 757 -42.85 -7.85 1.38
N VAL A 758 -43.72 -7.00 1.91
CA VAL A 758 -44.07 -5.69 1.36
C VAL A 758 -43.71 -4.64 2.40
N MET A 759 -42.87 -3.69 2.01
CA MET A 759 -42.39 -2.61 2.87
C MET A 759 -42.67 -1.25 2.24
N TRP A 760 -42.95 -0.25 3.08
CA TRP A 760 -43.18 1.13 2.66
C TRP A 760 -43.02 2.09 3.84
N VAL A 761 -43.07 3.39 3.58
CA VAL A 761 -43.00 4.44 4.59
C VAL A 761 -44.29 5.27 4.61
N SER A 762 -44.74 5.67 5.80
CA SER A 762 -45.76 6.71 5.96
C SER A 762 -45.42 7.67 7.11
N GLY A 763 -46.21 8.72 7.31
CA GLY A 763 -46.06 9.66 8.42
C GLY A 763 -46.73 9.20 9.72
N THR A 764 -47.33 8.01 9.77
CA THR A 764 -48.08 7.51 10.93
C THR A 764 -47.73 6.05 11.23
N ASP A 765 -47.91 5.62 12.48
CA ASP A 765 -47.81 4.22 12.89
C ASP A 765 -49.15 3.48 12.79
N ASP A 766 -50.10 4.00 12.01
CA ASP A 766 -51.38 3.33 11.73
C ASP A 766 -51.12 1.87 11.33
N PRO A 767 -51.97 0.90 11.75
CA PRO A 767 -51.75 -0.52 11.49
C PRO A 767 -51.52 -0.78 10.00
N PRO A 768 -50.34 -1.31 9.62
CA PRO A 768 -50.01 -1.52 8.21
C PRO A 768 -50.75 -2.75 7.68
N VAL A 769 -51.41 -2.58 6.54
CA VAL A 769 -52.21 -3.62 5.90
C VAL A 769 -51.84 -3.77 4.43
N VAL A 770 -51.90 -5.02 3.95
CA VAL A 770 -51.77 -5.36 2.53
C VAL A 770 -52.98 -6.17 2.12
N HIS A 771 -53.70 -5.67 1.12
CA HIS A 771 -54.76 -6.41 0.46
C HIS A 771 -54.17 -7.09 -0.78
N TYR A 772 -54.43 -8.39 -0.96
CA TYR A 772 -53.86 -9.14 -2.07
C TYR A 772 -54.80 -10.21 -2.62
N GLY A 773 -54.53 -10.66 -3.85
CA GLY A 773 -55.28 -11.70 -4.53
C GLY A 773 -54.71 -12.02 -5.91
N THR A 774 -55.29 -13.00 -6.60
CA THR A 774 -54.86 -13.41 -7.96
C THR A 774 -55.57 -12.68 -9.08
N ARG A 775 -56.41 -11.69 -8.76
CA ARG A 775 -57.15 -10.86 -9.72
C ARG A 775 -57.04 -9.38 -9.34
N PRO A 776 -56.76 -8.48 -10.30
CA PRO A 776 -56.58 -7.05 -10.00
C PRO A 776 -57.86 -6.37 -9.50
N SER A 777 -59.04 -6.90 -9.86
CA SER A 777 -60.35 -6.37 -9.46
C SER A 777 -60.86 -6.92 -8.12
N TYR A 778 -60.17 -7.89 -7.50
CA TYR A 778 -60.62 -8.52 -6.25
C TYR A 778 -59.43 -8.95 -5.38
N LEU A 779 -59.10 -8.12 -4.38
CA LEU A 779 -58.05 -8.35 -3.39
C LEU A 779 -58.66 -8.89 -2.09
N GLY A 780 -59.21 -10.10 -2.13
CA GLY A 780 -60.00 -10.68 -1.04
C GLY A 780 -59.21 -11.16 0.18
N SER A 781 -57.88 -11.21 0.11
CA SER A 781 -57.01 -11.62 1.22
C SER A 781 -56.35 -10.41 1.86
N ILE A 782 -56.14 -10.46 3.17
CA ILE A 782 -55.55 -9.37 3.96
C ILE A 782 -54.37 -9.91 4.77
N ALA A 783 -53.25 -9.19 4.75
CA ALA A 783 -52.12 -9.39 5.64
C ALA A 783 -51.87 -8.12 6.45
N THR A 784 -51.40 -8.28 7.69
CA THR A 784 -51.06 -7.18 8.61
C THR A 784 -49.64 -7.34 9.10
N GLY A 785 -49.00 -6.25 9.51
CA GLY A 785 -47.60 -6.29 9.95
C GLY A 785 -47.27 -5.29 11.04
N THR A 786 -46.02 -4.84 11.06
CA THR A 786 -45.47 -3.98 12.12
C THR A 786 -44.88 -2.69 11.54
N SER A 787 -44.77 -1.67 12.40
CA SER A 787 -44.19 -0.38 12.05
C SER A 787 -42.99 -0.10 12.95
N LYS A 788 -41.91 0.44 12.38
CA LYS A 788 -40.68 0.81 13.08
C LYS A 788 -40.24 2.22 12.67
N THR A 789 -39.38 2.85 13.46
CA THR A 789 -38.79 4.16 13.13
C THR A 789 -37.42 4.28 13.80
N TYR A 790 -36.62 5.24 13.35
CA TYR A 790 -35.35 5.60 13.96
C TYR A 790 -35.27 7.10 14.22
N LYS A 791 -34.49 7.47 15.22
CA LYS A 791 -34.33 8.84 15.72
C LYS A 791 -32.93 9.36 15.41
N LYS A 792 -32.80 10.68 15.47
CA LYS A 792 -31.51 11.38 15.38
C LYS A 792 -30.46 10.84 16.37
N THR A 793 -30.91 10.38 17.54
CA THR A 793 -30.05 9.80 18.58
C THR A 793 -29.49 8.44 18.23
N ASP A 794 -30.11 7.73 17.29
CA ASP A 794 -29.72 6.38 16.89
C ASP A 794 -28.55 6.40 15.89
N MET A 795 -28.33 7.53 15.21
CA MET A 795 -27.19 7.73 14.31
C MET A 795 -25.85 7.78 15.07
N CYS A 796 -24.78 7.28 14.45
CA CYS A 796 -23.46 7.21 15.07
C CYS A 796 -22.73 8.56 15.10
N GLY A 797 -22.86 9.38 14.06
CA GLY A 797 -22.10 10.63 13.91
C GLY A 797 -22.77 11.68 13.05
N PRO A 798 -22.25 12.92 13.01
CA PRO A 798 -22.69 13.95 12.07
C PRO A 798 -22.20 13.63 10.63
N PRO A 799 -22.88 14.15 9.58
CA PRO A 799 -24.07 15.00 9.62
C PRO A 799 -25.37 14.27 9.98
N ALA A 800 -25.40 12.92 9.93
CA ALA A 800 -26.60 12.12 10.21
C ALA A 800 -27.21 12.40 11.59
N SER A 801 -26.38 12.62 12.61
CA SER A 801 -26.80 12.93 13.98
C SER A 801 -27.05 14.42 14.24
N LEU A 802 -26.91 15.29 13.22
CA LEU A 802 -27.04 16.75 13.33
C LEU A 802 -28.00 17.34 12.27
N SER A 803 -27.47 18.14 11.34
CA SER A 803 -28.23 18.95 10.38
C SER A 803 -28.66 18.17 9.15
N GLY A 804 -28.09 16.99 8.91
CA GLY A 804 -28.52 16.10 7.83
C GLY A 804 -29.74 15.24 8.19
N PHE A 805 -30.09 15.14 9.49
CA PHE A 805 -31.23 14.35 9.93
C PHE A 805 -32.57 14.94 9.46
N SER A 806 -33.43 14.08 8.90
CA SER A 806 -34.85 14.35 8.67
C SER A 806 -35.66 13.18 9.23
N ASN A 807 -36.83 13.46 9.80
CA ASN A 807 -37.66 12.41 10.37
C ASN A 807 -38.08 11.41 9.27
N PRO A 808 -37.73 10.12 9.38
CA PRO A 808 -38.03 9.13 8.35
C PRO A 808 -39.52 8.73 8.31
N GLY A 809 -40.32 9.17 9.29
CA GLY A 809 -41.68 8.66 9.49
C GLY A 809 -41.66 7.27 10.11
N PHE A 810 -42.59 6.41 9.67
CA PHE A 810 -42.69 5.03 10.10
C PHE A 810 -42.48 4.12 8.90
N ILE A 811 -41.55 3.17 9.06
CA ILE A 811 -41.28 2.12 8.10
C ILE A 811 -42.17 0.93 8.47
N HIS A 812 -42.98 0.51 7.52
CA HIS A 812 -43.95 -0.57 7.67
C HIS A 812 -43.43 -1.82 7.01
N ASP A 813 -43.70 -2.94 7.65
CA ASP A 813 -43.25 -4.25 7.20
C ASP A 813 -44.37 -5.28 7.37
N VAL A 814 -44.87 -5.79 6.23
CA VAL A 814 -45.93 -6.80 6.16
C VAL A 814 -45.45 -8.02 5.38
N GLN A 815 -45.48 -9.18 6.03
CA GLN A 815 -45.18 -10.47 5.41
C GLN A 815 -46.48 -11.16 4.99
N ILE A 816 -46.63 -11.38 3.69
CA ILE A 816 -47.70 -12.21 3.11
C ILE A 816 -47.24 -13.67 3.18
N THR A 817 -48.14 -14.57 3.57
CA THR A 817 -47.88 -16.01 3.71
C THR A 817 -48.92 -16.84 2.97
N GLY A 818 -48.63 -18.13 2.73
CA GLY A 818 -49.55 -19.04 2.05
C GLY A 818 -49.73 -18.75 0.55
N LEU A 819 -48.76 -18.07 -0.06
CA LEU A 819 -48.72 -17.84 -1.50
C LEU A 819 -48.46 -19.16 -2.23
N ILE A 820 -49.09 -19.33 -3.39
CA ILE A 820 -48.76 -20.42 -4.30
C ILE A 820 -47.48 -20.01 -5.04
N PRO A 821 -46.41 -20.81 -5.06
CA PRO A 821 -45.18 -20.50 -5.79
C PRO A 821 -45.41 -20.20 -7.28
N SER A 822 -44.53 -19.40 -7.89
CA SER A 822 -44.56 -19.02 -9.32
C SER A 822 -45.87 -18.39 -9.83
N THR A 823 -46.68 -17.81 -8.94
CA THR A 823 -48.03 -17.30 -9.24
C THR A 823 -48.05 -15.78 -9.24
N GLN A 824 -48.78 -15.19 -10.19
CA GLN A 824 -49.00 -13.75 -10.24
C GLN A 824 -50.02 -13.33 -9.17
N TYR A 825 -49.62 -12.39 -8.32
CA TYR A 825 -50.48 -11.72 -7.36
C TYR A 825 -50.60 -10.24 -7.70
N PHE A 826 -51.74 -9.68 -7.33
CA PHE A 826 -52.04 -8.26 -7.30
C PHE A 826 -52.18 -7.85 -5.85
N TYR A 827 -51.72 -6.65 -5.51
CA TYR A 827 -51.73 -6.18 -4.14
C TYR A 827 -51.84 -4.66 -4.04
N SER A 828 -52.29 -4.19 -2.89
CA SER A 828 -52.31 -2.78 -2.52
C SER A 828 -51.92 -2.69 -1.04
N TYR A 829 -51.08 -1.71 -0.69
CA TYR A 829 -50.46 -1.58 0.63
C TYR A 829 -50.73 -0.20 1.23
N GLY A 830 -50.78 -0.10 2.56
CA GLY A 830 -50.99 1.17 3.26
C GLY A 830 -51.71 0.98 4.59
N SER A 831 -52.61 1.89 4.90
CA SER A 831 -53.50 1.79 6.07
C SER A 831 -54.96 1.85 5.64
N TYR A 832 -55.89 1.51 6.53
CA TYR A 832 -57.32 1.66 6.26
C TYR A 832 -57.75 3.09 5.91
N LYS A 833 -56.92 4.11 6.18
CA LYS A 833 -57.19 5.50 5.79
C LYS A 833 -56.73 5.82 4.38
N MET A 834 -55.66 5.18 3.91
CA MET A 834 -55.15 5.37 2.55
C MET A 834 -54.35 4.15 2.11
N MET A 835 -54.75 3.60 0.96
CA MET A 835 -54.11 2.48 0.29
C MET A 835 -53.38 2.97 -0.97
N SER A 836 -52.33 2.27 -1.37
CA SER A 836 -51.63 2.48 -2.62
C SER A 836 -52.51 2.12 -3.82
N ASP A 837 -52.11 2.53 -5.01
CA ASP A 837 -52.61 1.93 -6.24
C ASP A 837 -52.33 0.41 -6.26
N VAL A 838 -53.14 -0.33 -7.01
CA VAL A 838 -52.95 -1.78 -7.18
C VAL A 838 -51.67 -2.03 -7.98
N ARG A 839 -50.75 -2.77 -7.37
CA ARG A 839 -49.49 -3.25 -7.92
C ARG A 839 -49.56 -4.76 -8.15
N GLN A 840 -48.48 -5.34 -8.69
CA GLN A 840 -48.43 -6.76 -9.00
C GLN A 840 -47.04 -7.33 -8.77
N PHE A 841 -46.94 -8.58 -8.32
CA PHE A 841 -45.68 -9.32 -8.21
C PHE A 841 -45.91 -10.79 -8.53
N ARG A 842 -44.83 -11.51 -8.85
CA ARG A 842 -44.85 -12.97 -8.99
C ARG A 842 -44.17 -13.61 -7.78
N SER A 843 -44.85 -14.52 -7.10
CA SER A 843 -44.26 -15.27 -5.98
C SER A 843 -43.07 -16.11 -6.47
N ALA A 844 -42.07 -16.30 -5.59
CA ALA A 844 -40.88 -17.04 -5.94
C ALA A 844 -41.21 -18.49 -6.35
N PRO A 845 -40.44 -19.07 -7.29
CA PRO A 845 -40.55 -20.49 -7.63
C PRO A 845 -40.05 -21.37 -6.48
N VAL A 846 -40.54 -22.61 -6.44
CA VAL A 846 -39.93 -23.64 -5.59
C VAL A 846 -38.52 -23.96 -6.09
N THR A 847 -37.70 -24.52 -5.20
CA THR A 847 -36.36 -24.98 -5.58
C THR A 847 -36.44 -26.13 -6.58
N ASP A 848 -35.95 -25.90 -7.78
CA ASP A 848 -35.91 -26.88 -8.88
C ASP A 848 -34.71 -26.55 -9.78
N PRO A 849 -33.78 -27.49 -9.99
CA PRO A 849 -32.53 -27.26 -10.72
C PRO A 849 -32.73 -26.84 -12.18
N ASP A 850 -33.90 -27.11 -12.80
CA ASP A 850 -34.19 -26.74 -14.18
C ASP A 850 -35.07 -25.48 -14.31
N THR A 851 -35.37 -24.80 -13.21
CA THR A 851 -36.12 -23.55 -13.26
C THR A 851 -35.34 -22.50 -14.04
N SER A 852 -35.95 -21.98 -15.11
CA SER A 852 -35.41 -20.86 -15.88
C SER A 852 -36.03 -19.54 -15.44
N PHE A 853 -35.19 -18.54 -15.21
CA PHE A 853 -35.61 -17.17 -14.89
C PHE A 853 -34.50 -16.17 -15.20
N GLN A 854 -34.85 -14.89 -15.17
CA GLN A 854 -33.91 -13.78 -15.40
C GLN A 854 -33.90 -12.86 -14.18
N PHE A 855 -32.73 -12.32 -13.84
CA PHE A 855 -32.60 -11.26 -12.83
C PHE A 855 -31.62 -10.19 -13.28
N VAL A 856 -31.68 -9.04 -12.62
CA VAL A 856 -30.82 -7.88 -12.87
C VAL A 856 -29.93 -7.63 -11.67
N VAL A 857 -28.71 -7.16 -11.91
CA VAL A 857 -27.69 -6.97 -10.89
C VAL A 857 -26.90 -5.68 -11.13
N TYR A 858 -26.63 -4.93 -10.06
CA TYR A 858 -25.82 -3.72 -10.10
C TYR A 858 -25.40 -3.27 -8.70
N GLY A 859 -24.39 -2.41 -8.60
CA GLY A 859 -24.03 -1.65 -7.39
C GLY A 859 -24.08 -0.15 -7.66
N ASP A 860 -23.98 0.68 -6.62
CA ASP A 860 -23.49 2.07 -6.75
C ASP A 860 -24.42 2.96 -7.59
N MET A 861 -25.73 2.73 -7.48
CA MET A 861 -26.70 3.44 -8.32
C MET A 861 -26.84 4.90 -7.89
N GLY A 862 -27.01 5.16 -6.60
CA GLY A 862 -27.21 6.52 -6.07
C GLY A 862 -28.38 7.28 -6.70
N ASN A 863 -28.33 8.62 -6.59
CA ASN A 863 -29.39 9.53 -7.01
C ASN A 863 -28.87 10.71 -7.87
N THR A 864 -27.86 10.46 -8.71
CA THR A 864 -27.21 11.47 -9.55
C THR A 864 -28.08 11.86 -10.76
N PRO A 865 -28.01 13.10 -11.26
CA PRO A 865 -28.68 13.51 -12.50
C PRO A 865 -28.22 12.72 -13.75
N LEU A 866 -28.97 12.83 -14.86
CA LEU A 866 -28.69 12.13 -16.13
C LEU A 866 -27.24 12.33 -16.64
N PRO A 867 -26.62 11.32 -17.30
CA PRO A 867 -27.18 10.02 -17.73
C PRO A 867 -26.99 8.86 -16.72
N GLY A 868 -26.71 9.14 -15.44
CA GLY A 868 -26.42 8.13 -14.41
C GLY A 868 -27.65 7.37 -13.88
N SER A 869 -27.99 7.56 -12.61
CA SER A 869 -29.00 6.76 -11.88
C SER A 869 -30.38 6.71 -12.55
N HIS A 870 -30.81 7.82 -13.17
CA HIS A 870 -32.14 7.91 -13.78
C HIS A 870 -32.31 7.02 -15.03
N ASP A 871 -31.26 6.84 -15.84
CA ASP A 871 -31.34 5.96 -17.01
C ASP A 871 -31.36 4.50 -16.59
N THR A 872 -30.55 4.12 -15.60
CA THR A 872 -30.62 2.80 -14.95
C THR A 872 -32.06 2.54 -14.45
N ALA A 873 -32.62 3.43 -13.62
CA ALA A 873 -33.98 3.26 -13.10
C ALA A 873 -35.03 3.05 -14.20
N LYS A 874 -34.97 3.87 -15.27
CA LYS A 874 -35.84 3.76 -16.43
C LYS A 874 -35.73 2.39 -17.10
N TYR A 875 -34.52 1.87 -17.26
CA TYR A 875 -34.29 0.58 -17.91
C TYR A 875 -34.71 -0.59 -17.02
N LEU A 876 -34.57 -0.47 -15.70
CA LEU A 876 -35.07 -1.48 -14.77
C LEU A 876 -36.60 -1.58 -14.77
N VAL A 877 -37.32 -0.49 -15.03
CA VAL A 877 -38.78 -0.54 -15.28
C VAL A 877 -39.10 -1.33 -16.56
N GLU A 878 -38.28 -1.20 -17.60
CA GLU A 878 -38.45 -2.00 -18.83
C GLU A 878 -38.14 -3.48 -18.57
N GLU A 879 -37.06 -3.79 -17.86
CA GLU A 879 -36.68 -5.16 -17.49
C GLU A 879 -37.75 -5.83 -16.60
N ALA A 880 -38.33 -5.10 -15.64
CA ALA A 880 -39.45 -5.58 -14.82
C ALA A 880 -40.66 -5.97 -15.67
N LYS A 881 -41.00 -5.15 -16.68
CA LYS A 881 -42.12 -5.42 -17.61
C LYS A 881 -41.82 -6.58 -18.55
N ASN A 882 -40.54 -6.80 -18.87
CA ASN A 882 -40.08 -7.89 -19.73
C ASN A 882 -39.92 -9.23 -19.00
N GLY A 883 -40.19 -9.28 -17.69
CA GLY A 883 -40.24 -10.53 -16.93
C GLY A 883 -38.97 -10.86 -16.14
N SER A 884 -38.06 -9.90 -15.95
CA SER A 884 -37.04 -10.01 -14.92
C SER A 884 -37.70 -10.24 -13.55
N SER A 885 -37.11 -11.12 -12.74
CA SER A 885 -37.77 -11.74 -11.60
C SER A 885 -37.41 -11.11 -10.25
N LEU A 886 -36.20 -10.56 -10.13
CA LEU A 886 -35.70 -9.88 -8.92
C LEU A 886 -34.57 -8.90 -9.29
N VAL A 887 -34.31 -7.95 -8.39
CA VAL A 887 -33.12 -7.07 -8.42
C VAL A 887 -32.14 -7.54 -7.35
N PHE A 888 -30.86 -7.60 -7.71
CA PHE A 888 -29.73 -7.88 -6.82
C PHE A 888 -28.81 -6.66 -6.76
N HIS A 889 -29.01 -5.79 -5.76
CA HIS A 889 -28.24 -4.55 -5.60
C HIS A 889 -27.10 -4.76 -4.58
N VAL A 890 -25.85 -4.77 -5.02
CA VAL A 890 -24.69 -5.21 -4.21
C VAL A 890 -24.02 -4.09 -3.36
N GLY A 891 -24.79 -3.13 -2.86
CA GLY A 891 -24.30 -2.06 -1.97
C GLY A 891 -24.13 -0.69 -2.64
N ASP A 892 -23.88 0.32 -1.82
CA ASP A 892 -23.88 1.75 -2.15
C ASP A 892 -25.18 2.21 -2.80
N ILE A 893 -26.19 2.28 -1.94
CA ILE A 893 -27.58 2.33 -2.31
C ILE A 893 -27.96 3.71 -2.81
N SER A 894 -27.95 4.70 -1.92
CA SER A 894 -28.45 6.05 -2.20
C SER A 894 -27.40 7.14 -2.12
N TYR A 895 -26.23 6.87 -1.52
CA TYR A 895 -25.22 7.87 -1.14
C TYR A 895 -25.82 9.00 -0.29
N ALA A 896 -26.71 8.66 0.66
CA ALA A 896 -27.31 9.68 1.53
C ALA A 896 -26.26 10.33 2.45
N ARG A 897 -25.28 9.54 2.92
CA ARG A 897 -24.12 10.01 3.70
C ARG A 897 -24.51 10.95 4.85
N GLY A 898 -25.61 10.64 5.52
CA GLY A 898 -26.16 11.40 6.64
C GLY A 898 -27.17 12.50 6.27
N TYR A 899 -27.44 12.73 4.98
CA TYR A 899 -28.48 13.65 4.51
C TYR A 899 -29.76 12.88 4.17
N ALA A 900 -30.63 12.73 5.17
CA ALA A 900 -31.74 11.79 5.15
C ALA A 900 -32.77 12.01 4.03
N TYR A 901 -32.90 13.21 3.46
CA TYR A 901 -33.82 13.45 2.35
C TYR A 901 -33.42 12.69 1.07
N ILE A 902 -32.15 12.32 0.91
CA ILE A 902 -31.66 11.56 -0.25
C ILE A 902 -32.27 10.16 -0.26
N TRP A 903 -32.46 9.53 0.92
CA TRP A 903 -33.19 8.26 1.02
C TRP A 903 -34.61 8.37 0.45
N ASP A 904 -35.31 9.46 0.74
CA ASP A 904 -36.68 9.66 0.27
C ASP A 904 -36.75 9.90 -1.25
N GLN A 905 -35.79 10.64 -1.82
CA GLN A 905 -35.67 10.86 -3.26
C GLN A 905 -35.27 9.58 -4.02
N TRP A 906 -34.31 8.83 -3.48
CA TRP A 906 -33.84 7.59 -4.10
C TRP A 906 -34.90 6.50 -4.10
N HIS A 907 -35.67 6.37 -3.01
CA HIS A 907 -36.77 5.40 -3.00
C HIS A 907 -37.88 5.73 -4.00
N GLU A 908 -38.17 7.01 -4.23
CA GLU A 908 -39.10 7.43 -5.29
C GLU A 908 -38.60 6.97 -6.67
N LEU A 909 -37.29 7.09 -6.92
CA LEU A 909 -36.66 6.66 -8.17
C LEU A 909 -36.80 5.14 -8.41
N ILE A 910 -36.75 4.31 -7.37
CA ILE A 910 -36.79 2.84 -7.49
C ILE A 910 -38.19 2.22 -7.37
N GLU A 911 -39.13 2.90 -6.70
CA GLU A 911 -40.49 2.42 -6.44
C GLU A 911 -41.22 1.87 -7.69
N PRO A 912 -41.09 2.45 -8.90
CA PRO A 912 -41.75 1.95 -10.11
C PRO A 912 -41.42 0.50 -10.51
N TYR A 913 -40.28 -0.04 -10.08
CA TYR A 913 -39.90 -1.43 -10.36
C TYR A 913 -39.67 -2.26 -9.10
N ALA A 914 -39.33 -1.65 -7.96
CA ALA A 914 -39.24 -2.32 -6.67
C ALA A 914 -40.62 -2.79 -6.13
N THR A 915 -41.72 -2.23 -6.64
CA THR A 915 -43.09 -2.72 -6.40
C THR A 915 -43.54 -3.84 -7.36
N ILE A 916 -42.66 -4.28 -8.26
CA ILE A 916 -42.92 -5.34 -9.23
C ILE A 916 -42.01 -6.53 -8.98
N MET A 917 -40.71 -6.25 -8.79
CA MET A 917 -39.66 -7.23 -8.52
C MET A 917 -39.20 -7.09 -7.06
N PRO A 918 -38.98 -8.22 -6.34
CA PRO A 918 -38.26 -8.18 -5.08
C PRO A 918 -36.89 -7.52 -5.24
N TYR A 919 -36.60 -6.59 -4.34
CA TYR A 919 -35.42 -5.73 -4.36
C TYR A 919 -34.46 -6.15 -3.25
N MET A 920 -33.52 -7.02 -3.59
CA MET A 920 -32.59 -7.64 -2.65
C MET A 920 -31.32 -6.80 -2.58
N VAL A 921 -30.92 -6.36 -1.38
CA VAL A 921 -29.83 -5.38 -1.20
C VAL A 921 -28.69 -5.94 -0.36
N GLY A 922 -27.47 -5.52 -0.68
CA GLY A 922 -26.29 -5.60 0.17
C GLY A 922 -25.98 -4.25 0.77
N ILE A 923 -24.89 -4.18 1.53
CA ILE A 923 -24.43 -2.96 2.18
C ILE A 923 -23.04 -2.60 1.68
N GLY A 924 -22.84 -1.32 1.33
CA GLY A 924 -21.54 -0.78 0.97
C GLY A 924 -20.95 0.14 2.05
N ASN A 925 -19.77 0.70 1.76
CA ASN A 925 -19.08 1.63 2.65
C ASN A 925 -19.91 2.89 2.90
N HIS A 926 -20.66 3.40 1.91
CA HIS A 926 -21.49 4.59 2.10
C HIS A 926 -22.74 4.37 2.96
N GLU A 927 -23.08 3.12 3.27
CA GLU A 927 -24.10 2.81 4.28
C GLU A 927 -23.49 2.48 5.64
N GLN A 928 -22.32 1.82 5.69
CA GLN A 928 -21.78 1.24 6.93
C GLN A 928 -20.61 2.00 7.57
N ASP A 929 -19.63 2.46 6.79
CA ASP A 929 -18.33 2.88 7.32
C ASP A 929 -18.47 4.10 8.23
N HIS A 930 -17.90 3.99 9.43
CA HIS A 930 -17.94 5.01 10.45
C HIS A 930 -16.70 4.94 11.34
N LEU A 931 -16.22 6.10 11.82
CA LEU A 931 -15.05 6.17 12.71
C LEU A 931 -15.42 6.39 14.19
N SER A 932 -16.70 6.65 14.48
CA SER A 932 -17.16 6.91 15.84
C SER A 932 -18.61 6.54 16.02
N GLY A 933 -19.00 6.27 17.28
CA GLY A 933 -20.37 5.97 17.64
C GLY A 933 -20.78 4.51 17.45
N GLY A 934 -19.82 3.60 17.22
CA GLY A 934 -20.08 2.19 16.88
C GLY A 934 -20.89 1.41 17.92
N SER A 935 -20.99 1.90 19.16
CA SER A 935 -21.97 1.39 20.14
C SER A 935 -23.44 1.43 19.69
N LYS A 936 -23.75 2.22 18.65
CA LYS A 936 -25.08 2.35 18.04
C LYS A 936 -25.23 1.60 16.72
N ASP A 937 -24.14 1.02 16.20
CA ASP A 937 -24.16 0.21 14.98
C ASP A 937 -25.06 -1.02 15.20
N PRO A 938 -26.18 -1.14 14.47
CA PRO A 938 -27.13 -2.22 14.68
C PRO A 938 -26.62 -3.59 14.19
N SER A 939 -25.49 -3.64 13.47
CA SER A 939 -24.82 -4.88 13.07
C SER A 939 -24.20 -5.64 14.26
N GLY A 940 -23.94 -4.92 15.35
CA GLY A 940 -23.17 -5.39 16.49
C GLY A 940 -21.68 -5.59 16.20
N ALA A 941 -21.11 -4.88 15.22
CA ALA A 941 -19.67 -4.85 15.00
C ALA A 941 -18.95 -4.40 16.29
N PRO A 942 -17.82 -5.03 16.66
CA PRO A 942 -17.10 -4.67 17.88
C PRO A 942 -16.41 -3.31 17.75
N GLY A 943 -16.45 -2.50 18.81
CA GLY A 943 -15.73 -1.23 18.88
C GLY A 943 -16.40 -0.13 18.04
N GLU A 944 -15.60 0.52 17.19
CA GLU A 944 -16.04 1.61 16.32
C GLU A 944 -16.25 1.17 14.86
N GLY A 945 -16.51 -0.13 14.62
CA GLY A 945 -16.65 -0.71 13.29
C GLY A 945 -15.52 -1.66 12.91
N TRP A 946 -15.53 -2.16 11.67
CA TRP A 946 -14.48 -3.05 11.15
C TRP A 946 -13.39 -2.29 10.41
N HIS A 947 -12.26 -2.11 11.10
CA HIS A 947 -11.11 -1.35 10.60
C HIS A 947 -9.86 -2.23 10.57
N PRO A 948 -9.76 -3.20 9.63
CA PRO A 948 -8.55 -4.01 9.49
C PRO A 948 -7.39 -3.08 9.14
N SER A 949 -6.23 -3.28 9.77
CA SER A 949 -5.08 -2.40 9.53
C SER A 949 -4.72 -2.30 8.04
N TRP A 950 -4.91 -3.38 7.27
CA TRP A 950 -4.64 -3.52 5.83
C TRP A 950 -5.69 -2.93 4.89
N GLY A 951 -6.83 -2.45 5.38
CA GLY A 951 -7.89 -1.91 4.53
C GLY A 951 -8.15 -0.42 4.75
N ASN A 952 -8.76 0.21 3.76
CA ASN A 952 -9.15 1.62 3.74
C ASN A 952 -10.62 1.82 4.16
N PHE A 953 -10.97 1.34 5.36
CA PHE A 953 -12.31 1.49 5.93
C PHE A 953 -12.41 2.80 6.71
N GLY A 954 -13.37 3.65 6.33
CA GLY A 954 -13.38 5.08 6.64
C GLY A 954 -14.61 5.58 7.40
N ASP A 955 -15.06 6.79 7.04
CA ASP A 955 -16.26 7.45 7.60
C ASP A 955 -17.30 7.74 6.51
N ASP A 956 -17.38 6.85 5.52
CA ASP A 956 -18.03 7.12 4.24
C ASP A 956 -19.55 7.28 4.37
N SER A 957 -20.15 6.71 5.42
CA SER A 957 -21.57 6.79 5.70
C SER A 957 -22.05 8.14 6.25
N GLY A 958 -21.15 9.06 6.59
CA GLY A 958 -21.52 10.34 7.21
C GLY A 958 -22.27 10.17 8.54
N GLY A 959 -21.90 9.12 9.29
CA GLY A 959 -22.46 8.80 10.59
C GLY A 959 -23.79 8.03 10.57
N GLU A 960 -24.23 7.51 9.42
CA GLU A 960 -25.43 6.65 9.33
C GLU A 960 -25.21 5.26 9.93
N CYS A 961 -24.00 4.70 9.81
CA CYS A 961 -23.56 3.42 10.39
C CYS A 961 -24.57 2.26 10.26
N GLY A 962 -25.15 2.12 9.07
CA GLY A 962 -26.10 1.05 8.73
C GLY A 962 -27.50 1.24 9.30
N VAL A 963 -27.78 2.28 10.08
CA VAL A 963 -29.08 2.46 10.74
C VAL A 963 -30.21 2.63 9.71
N PRO A 964 -30.16 3.55 8.74
CA PRO A 964 -31.23 3.67 7.75
C PRO A 964 -31.48 2.37 6.99
N MET A 965 -30.42 1.65 6.61
CA MET A 965 -30.50 0.34 5.95
C MET A 965 -31.26 -0.69 6.79
N TYR A 966 -30.90 -0.83 8.08
CA TYR A 966 -31.52 -1.80 8.98
C TYR A 966 -33.03 -1.59 9.17
N TYR A 967 -33.51 -0.34 9.11
CA TYR A 967 -34.92 -0.04 9.24
C TYR A 967 -35.67 -0.07 7.91
N ARG A 968 -35.06 0.42 6.83
CA ARG A 968 -35.71 0.59 5.52
C ARG A 968 -35.80 -0.70 4.73
N PHE A 969 -34.94 -1.68 5.02
CA PHE A 969 -34.93 -2.98 4.36
C PHE A 969 -34.99 -4.12 5.37
N HIS A 970 -35.67 -5.21 4.99
CA HIS A 970 -35.74 -6.42 5.79
C HIS A 970 -35.54 -7.64 4.89
N MET A 971 -34.33 -8.19 4.99
CA MET A 971 -33.86 -9.36 4.24
C MET A 971 -34.16 -10.66 5.02
N PRO A 972 -33.97 -11.86 4.42
CA PRO A 972 -34.18 -13.13 5.11
C PRO A 972 -33.50 -13.23 6.49
N ASP A 973 -34.24 -13.70 7.50
CA ASP A 973 -33.80 -13.83 8.90
C ASP A 973 -32.93 -15.09 9.14
N ASN A 974 -31.92 -15.32 8.29
CA ASN A 974 -31.06 -16.50 8.36
C ASN A 974 -29.55 -16.20 8.51
N GLY A 975 -29.17 -14.92 8.59
CA GLY A 975 -27.81 -14.45 8.86
C GLY A 975 -27.78 -13.33 9.89
N ASN A 976 -27.33 -12.15 9.49
CA ASN A 976 -27.34 -10.94 10.31
C ASN A 976 -28.09 -9.83 9.56
N ALA A 977 -29.43 -9.88 9.63
CA ALA A 977 -30.33 -8.91 9.01
C ALA A 977 -29.93 -8.55 7.56
N VAL A 978 -29.70 -7.27 7.27
CA VAL A 978 -29.36 -6.79 5.91
C VAL A 978 -27.88 -6.95 5.55
N TRP A 979 -27.00 -7.16 6.53
CA TRP A 979 -25.54 -7.20 6.30
C TRP A 979 -25.08 -8.48 5.61
N TRP A 980 -25.60 -9.63 6.03
CA TRP A 980 -25.37 -10.89 5.32
C TRP A 980 -26.52 -11.87 5.53
N TYR A 981 -26.97 -12.48 4.45
CA TYR A 981 -28.12 -13.40 4.40
C TYR A 981 -28.08 -14.22 3.12
N SER A 982 -28.89 -15.28 3.04
CA SER A 982 -28.99 -16.14 1.85
C SER A 982 -30.43 -16.52 1.53
N TYR A 983 -30.72 -16.95 0.31
CA TYR A 983 -32.03 -17.48 -0.08
C TYR A 983 -31.95 -18.32 -1.35
N ASP A 984 -32.87 -19.27 -1.49
CA ASP A 984 -33.04 -20.02 -2.74
C ASP A 984 -34.09 -19.34 -3.64
N TYR A 985 -33.80 -19.26 -4.94
CA TYR A 985 -34.77 -18.86 -5.95
C TYR A 985 -34.61 -19.74 -7.20
N GLY A 986 -35.55 -20.68 -7.38
CA GLY A 986 -35.52 -21.62 -8.50
C GLY A 986 -34.30 -22.53 -8.42
N SER A 987 -33.39 -22.40 -9.38
CA SER A 987 -32.17 -23.22 -9.48
C SER A 987 -30.92 -22.55 -8.89
N VAL A 988 -31.06 -21.39 -8.23
CA VAL A 988 -29.94 -20.62 -7.68
C VAL A 988 -30.06 -20.47 -6.17
N HIS A 989 -28.94 -20.69 -5.48
CA HIS A 989 -28.72 -20.25 -4.11
C HIS A 989 -28.00 -18.90 -4.12
N PHE A 990 -28.66 -17.86 -3.63
CA PHE A 990 -28.13 -16.51 -3.54
C PHE A 990 -27.56 -16.23 -2.15
N ILE A 991 -26.41 -15.58 -2.12
CA ILE A 991 -25.73 -15.16 -0.89
C ILE A 991 -25.42 -13.67 -1.02
N MET A 992 -25.79 -12.89 -0.01
CA MET A 992 -25.32 -11.52 0.15
C MET A 992 -24.38 -11.48 1.35
N MET A 993 -23.18 -10.92 1.17
CA MET A 993 -22.21 -10.68 2.23
C MET A 993 -21.90 -9.18 2.37
N SER A 994 -21.45 -8.76 3.54
CA SER A 994 -20.94 -7.41 3.77
C SER A 994 -19.42 -7.43 3.65
N SER A 995 -18.91 -6.67 2.68
CA SER A 995 -17.48 -6.34 2.61
C SER A 995 -17.06 -5.29 3.61
N GLU A 996 -17.95 -4.78 4.48
CA GLU A 996 -17.65 -3.76 5.50
C GLU A 996 -17.60 -4.37 6.91
N HIS A 997 -17.49 -5.70 6.99
CA HIS A 997 -17.45 -6.46 8.24
C HIS A 997 -16.36 -7.53 8.20
N ASP A 998 -15.89 -7.95 9.38
CA ASP A 998 -14.78 -8.90 9.50
C ASP A 998 -14.97 -10.17 8.66
N ILE A 999 -14.16 -10.31 7.63
CA ILE A 999 -14.16 -11.43 6.67
C ILE A 999 -13.21 -12.57 7.05
N ARG A 1000 -12.46 -12.44 8.16
CA ARG A 1000 -11.41 -13.40 8.52
C ARG A 1000 -11.99 -14.73 9.03
N PRO A 1001 -11.29 -15.87 8.82
CA PRO A 1001 -11.65 -17.14 9.42
C PRO A 1001 -11.93 -17.03 10.92
N GLY A 1002 -13.10 -17.50 11.34
CA GLY A 1002 -13.58 -17.44 12.72
C GLY A 1002 -14.42 -16.21 13.08
N SER A 1003 -14.57 -15.23 12.19
CA SER A 1003 -15.51 -14.13 12.38
C SER A 1003 -16.98 -14.60 12.33
N ARG A 1004 -17.92 -13.75 12.79
CA ARG A 1004 -19.36 -14.04 12.72
C ARG A 1004 -19.81 -14.30 11.27
N GLN A 1005 -19.41 -13.42 10.36
CA GLN A 1005 -19.75 -13.52 8.95
C GLN A 1005 -19.09 -14.73 8.28
N TYR A 1006 -17.79 -14.96 8.48
CA TYR A 1006 -17.09 -16.09 7.87
C TYR A 1006 -17.68 -17.43 8.32
N THR A 1007 -17.95 -17.55 9.62
CA THR A 1007 -18.53 -18.77 10.21
C THR A 1007 -19.95 -19.00 9.67
N TRP A 1008 -20.74 -17.94 9.55
CA TRP A 1008 -22.06 -18.02 8.93
C TRP A 1008 -21.96 -18.45 7.46
N LEU A 1009 -21.14 -17.77 6.66
CA LEU A 1009 -20.96 -18.02 5.23
C LEU A 1009 -20.51 -19.45 4.95
N GLU A 1010 -19.53 -19.96 5.70
CA GLU A 1010 -19.10 -21.34 5.56
C GLU A 1010 -20.25 -22.31 5.89
N ASN A 1011 -21.02 -22.06 6.95
CA ASN A 1011 -22.12 -22.93 7.35
C ASN A 1011 -23.30 -22.90 6.38
N ASP A 1012 -23.52 -21.76 5.72
CA ASP A 1012 -24.52 -21.59 4.68
C ASP A 1012 -24.12 -22.37 3.42
N LEU A 1013 -22.90 -22.14 2.91
CA LEU A 1013 -22.32 -22.86 1.77
C LEU A 1013 -22.30 -24.39 1.98
N LYS A 1014 -22.00 -24.87 3.20
CA LYS A 1014 -22.05 -26.30 3.55
C LYS A 1014 -23.42 -26.93 3.40
N LYS A 1015 -24.51 -26.16 3.53
CA LYS A 1015 -25.90 -26.67 3.50
C LYS A 1015 -26.49 -26.73 2.10
N VAL A 1016 -25.83 -26.11 1.11
CA VAL A 1016 -26.35 -26.03 -0.26
C VAL A 1016 -26.42 -27.44 -0.88
N ASP A 1017 -27.62 -27.87 -1.24
CA ASP A 1017 -27.85 -29.08 -2.02
C ASP A 1017 -27.78 -28.75 -3.51
N ARG A 1018 -26.60 -28.98 -4.12
CA ARG A 1018 -26.34 -28.68 -5.53
C ARG A 1018 -27.21 -29.46 -6.52
N ASN A 1019 -27.93 -30.50 -6.09
CA ASN A 1019 -28.93 -31.17 -6.93
C ASN A 1019 -30.23 -30.37 -7.05
N LYS A 1020 -30.47 -29.41 -6.14
CA LYS A 1020 -31.64 -28.54 -6.14
C LYS A 1020 -31.27 -27.14 -6.62
N THR A 1021 -30.18 -26.59 -6.10
CA THR A 1021 -29.62 -25.28 -6.49
C THR A 1021 -28.20 -25.47 -7.05
N PRO A 1022 -28.06 -25.89 -8.32
CA PRO A 1022 -26.75 -26.12 -8.93
C PRO A 1022 -25.89 -24.85 -9.02
N TRP A 1023 -26.51 -23.67 -9.05
CA TRP A 1023 -25.84 -22.39 -9.12
C TRP A 1023 -25.72 -21.73 -7.75
N ILE A 1024 -24.51 -21.29 -7.39
CA ILE A 1024 -24.29 -20.41 -6.24
C ILE A 1024 -23.85 -19.04 -6.74
N VAL A 1025 -24.66 -18.01 -6.44
CA VAL A 1025 -24.38 -16.61 -6.77
C VAL A 1025 -24.12 -15.84 -5.49
N LEU A 1026 -22.94 -15.24 -5.38
CA LEU A 1026 -22.55 -14.40 -4.26
C LEU A 1026 -22.58 -12.92 -4.66
N GLY A 1027 -23.02 -12.05 -3.75
CA GLY A 1027 -22.91 -10.60 -3.85
C GLY A 1027 -22.18 -10.03 -2.64
N GLY A 1028 -21.33 -9.04 -2.87
CA GLY A 1028 -20.75 -8.18 -1.85
C GLY A 1028 -20.40 -6.83 -2.47
N HIS A 1029 -19.97 -5.86 -1.68
CA HIS A 1029 -19.76 -4.52 -2.21
C HIS A 1029 -18.33 -4.30 -2.73
N ARG A 1030 -17.33 -4.20 -1.87
CA ARG A 1030 -15.91 -4.06 -2.28
C ARG A 1030 -15.43 -5.32 -3.03
N PRO A 1031 -14.71 -5.17 -4.16
CA PRO A 1031 -14.43 -6.29 -5.05
C PRO A 1031 -13.24 -7.15 -4.61
N MET A 1032 -13.48 -8.46 -4.48
CA MET A 1032 -12.42 -9.44 -4.24
C MET A 1032 -11.44 -9.56 -5.41
N TYR A 1033 -11.85 -9.24 -6.64
CA TYR A 1033 -10.99 -9.19 -7.82
C TYR A 1033 -11.27 -7.92 -8.61
N THR A 1034 -10.23 -7.11 -8.82
CA THR A 1034 -10.29 -5.84 -9.57
C THR A 1034 -8.93 -5.50 -10.16
N SER A 1035 -8.92 -4.99 -11.38
CA SER A 1035 -7.72 -4.45 -12.01
C SER A 1035 -7.73 -2.92 -12.04
N GLN A 1036 -8.69 -2.26 -11.41
CA GLN A 1036 -8.72 -0.80 -11.33
C GLN A 1036 -7.47 -0.27 -10.59
N LYS A 1037 -6.85 0.81 -11.11
CA LYS A 1037 -5.56 1.35 -10.64
C LYS A 1037 -5.66 2.15 -9.32
N VAL A 1038 -6.40 1.64 -8.34
CA VAL A 1038 -6.55 2.25 -7.00
C VAL A 1038 -5.97 1.29 -5.97
N VAL A 1039 -4.77 1.60 -5.46
CA VAL A 1039 -3.98 0.59 -4.75
C VAL A 1039 -4.48 0.30 -3.33
N ASP A 1040 -5.04 1.29 -2.63
CA ASP A 1040 -5.56 1.08 -1.27
C ASP A 1040 -6.72 0.05 -1.29
N ASP A 1041 -7.61 0.14 -2.27
CA ASP A 1041 -8.67 -0.86 -2.50
C ASP A 1041 -8.14 -2.18 -3.11
N TYR A 1042 -7.08 -2.15 -3.92
CA TYR A 1042 -6.42 -3.38 -4.37
C TYR A 1042 -5.85 -4.19 -3.20
N ILE A 1043 -5.38 -3.54 -2.13
CA ILE A 1043 -4.96 -4.25 -0.91
C ILE A 1043 -6.17 -4.91 -0.22
N VAL A 1044 -7.34 -4.25 -0.19
CA VAL A 1044 -8.58 -4.86 0.30
C VAL A 1044 -8.94 -6.07 -0.54
N SER A 1045 -8.86 -5.96 -1.87
CA SER A 1045 -9.06 -7.04 -2.83
C SER A 1045 -8.15 -8.25 -2.54
N LEU A 1046 -6.84 -8.03 -2.31
CA LEU A 1046 -5.90 -9.08 -1.91
C LEU A 1046 -6.22 -9.68 -0.53
N GLY A 1047 -6.64 -8.85 0.43
CA GLY A 1047 -7.10 -9.31 1.74
C GLY A 1047 -8.31 -10.24 1.62
N MET A 1048 -9.28 -9.87 0.78
CA MET A 1048 -10.44 -10.70 0.49
C MET A 1048 -10.06 -12.01 -0.20
N GLN A 1049 -9.16 -11.99 -1.19
CA GLN A 1049 -8.63 -13.21 -1.81
C GLN A 1049 -8.00 -14.12 -0.74
N TYR A 1050 -7.11 -13.59 0.08
CA TYR A 1050 -6.41 -14.35 1.11
C TYR A 1050 -7.36 -15.04 2.11
N TYR A 1051 -8.41 -14.34 2.57
CA TYR A 1051 -9.31 -14.89 3.58
C TYR A 1051 -10.48 -15.71 3.01
N LEU A 1052 -11.04 -15.32 1.85
CA LEU A 1052 -12.29 -15.88 1.33
C LEU A 1052 -12.10 -16.81 0.12
N GLU A 1053 -11.06 -16.65 -0.68
CA GLU A 1053 -10.93 -17.36 -1.96
C GLU A 1053 -10.95 -18.88 -1.79
N ASN A 1054 -10.19 -19.38 -0.82
CA ASN A 1054 -10.17 -20.81 -0.49
C ASN A 1054 -11.54 -21.33 -0.06
N LEU A 1055 -12.36 -20.50 0.61
CA LEU A 1055 -13.71 -20.86 1.00
C LEU A 1055 -14.62 -20.95 -0.22
N LEU A 1056 -14.60 -19.94 -1.09
CA LEU A 1056 -15.41 -19.89 -2.31
C LEU A 1056 -15.06 -21.04 -3.27
N HIS A 1057 -13.76 -21.31 -3.44
CA HIS A 1057 -13.28 -22.42 -4.25
C HIS A 1057 -13.68 -23.78 -3.66
N LYS A 1058 -13.52 -23.98 -2.34
CA LYS A 1058 -13.90 -25.23 -1.65
C LYS A 1058 -15.36 -25.62 -1.86
N TYR A 1059 -16.27 -24.64 -1.88
CA TYR A 1059 -17.70 -24.88 -2.10
C TYR A 1059 -18.16 -24.61 -3.54
N GLN A 1060 -17.22 -24.34 -4.45
CA GLN A 1060 -17.46 -24.10 -5.87
C GLN A 1060 -18.55 -23.04 -6.11
N VAL A 1061 -18.31 -21.84 -5.57
CA VAL A 1061 -19.12 -20.64 -5.87
C VAL A 1061 -18.92 -20.28 -7.35
N ASP A 1062 -20.01 -20.08 -8.08
CA ASP A 1062 -19.95 -19.99 -9.53
C ASP A 1062 -19.70 -18.57 -10.02
N LEU A 1063 -20.41 -17.62 -9.41
CA LEU A 1063 -20.44 -16.23 -9.85
C LEU A 1063 -20.50 -15.32 -8.63
N ALA A 1064 -19.64 -14.32 -8.60
CA ALA A 1064 -19.58 -13.30 -7.56
C ALA A 1064 -19.71 -11.90 -8.17
N PHE A 1065 -20.65 -11.11 -7.65
CA PHE A 1065 -20.89 -9.73 -8.06
C PHE A 1065 -20.39 -8.74 -7.02
N TRP A 1066 -19.77 -7.68 -7.49
CA TRP A 1066 -19.18 -6.61 -6.69
C TRP A 1066 -19.59 -5.22 -7.21
N GLY A 1067 -19.62 -4.22 -6.32
CA GLY A 1067 -19.81 -2.80 -6.63
C GLY A 1067 -18.51 -2.01 -6.40
N HIS A 1068 -18.62 -0.89 -5.70
CA HIS A 1068 -17.57 0.00 -5.15
C HIS A 1068 -16.78 0.78 -6.19
N TYR A 1069 -16.28 0.09 -7.22
CA TYR A 1069 -15.74 0.80 -8.37
C TYR A 1069 -16.85 1.14 -9.33
N HIS A 1070 -16.89 2.42 -9.71
CA HIS A 1070 -17.84 2.97 -10.66
C HIS A 1070 -17.38 2.70 -12.10
N SER A 1071 -17.14 1.42 -12.38
CA SER A 1071 -16.78 0.88 -13.68
C SER A 1071 -17.29 -0.56 -13.81
N TYR A 1072 -17.15 -1.13 -15.01
CA TYR A 1072 -17.45 -2.53 -15.28
C TYR A 1072 -16.16 -3.33 -15.51
N GLU A 1073 -16.05 -4.48 -14.85
CA GLU A 1073 -14.98 -5.45 -15.08
C GLU A 1073 -15.47 -6.89 -14.90
N ARG A 1074 -15.00 -7.80 -15.74
CA ARG A 1074 -15.25 -9.24 -15.60
C ARG A 1074 -13.97 -10.05 -15.70
N THR A 1075 -13.83 -11.02 -14.81
CA THR A 1075 -12.72 -11.99 -14.81
C THR A 1075 -13.02 -13.23 -15.67
N CYS A 1076 -12.01 -14.07 -15.90
CA CYS A 1076 -12.25 -15.50 -16.14
C CYS A 1076 -12.73 -16.18 -14.84
N ALA A 1077 -13.12 -17.45 -14.90
CA ALA A 1077 -13.16 -18.28 -13.70
C ALA A 1077 -11.74 -18.31 -13.11
N VAL A 1078 -11.54 -17.70 -11.95
CA VAL A 1078 -10.21 -17.43 -11.39
C VAL A 1078 -10.10 -18.10 -10.02
N TYR A 1079 -8.89 -18.60 -9.74
CA TYR A 1079 -8.48 -19.09 -8.44
C TYR A 1079 -6.96 -18.88 -8.34
N GLU A 1080 -6.50 -18.31 -7.22
CA GLU A 1080 -5.10 -17.94 -6.99
C GLU A 1080 -4.53 -17.06 -8.12
N GLN A 1081 -5.35 -16.13 -8.60
CA GLN A 1081 -5.05 -15.22 -9.72
C GLN A 1081 -4.74 -15.91 -11.06
N ILE A 1082 -5.07 -17.19 -11.18
CA ILE A 1082 -4.89 -17.97 -12.40
C ILE A 1082 -6.25 -18.29 -12.98
N CYS A 1083 -6.41 -18.04 -14.29
CA CYS A 1083 -7.59 -18.52 -15.00
C CYS A 1083 -7.61 -20.04 -14.99
N GLN A 1084 -8.71 -20.60 -14.50
CA GLN A 1084 -8.96 -22.02 -14.56
C GLN A 1084 -9.44 -22.36 -15.98
N GLU A 1085 -8.61 -23.06 -16.75
CA GLU A 1085 -8.87 -23.36 -18.18
C GLU A 1085 -10.04 -24.33 -18.38
N GLU A 1086 -10.41 -25.11 -17.35
CA GLU A 1086 -11.65 -25.88 -17.32
C GLU A 1086 -12.78 -25.03 -16.72
N GLU A 1087 -13.81 -24.73 -17.53
CA GLU A 1087 -14.99 -23.97 -17.10
C GLU A 1087 -15.62 -24.63 -15.86
N GLY A 1088 -15.74 -23.88 -14.75
CA GLY A 1088 -16.40 -24.33 -13.51
C GLY A 1088 -15.49 -24.79 -12.37
N LEU A 1089 -14.16 -24.71 -12.50
CA LEU A 1089 -13.22 -24.97 -11.40
C LEU A 1089 -12.77 -23.71 -10.62
N GLY A 1090 -13.25 -22.52 -11.00
CA GLY A 1090 -12.99 -21.26 -10.29
C GLY A 1090 -14.22 -20.37 -10.28
N THR A 1091 -14.22 -19.34 -9.42
CA THR A 1091 -15.32 -18.37 -9.36
C THR A 1091 -15.13 -17.31 -10.43
N THR A 1092 -16.18 -16.99 -11.19
CA THR A 1092 -16.17 -15.81 -12.05
C THR A 1092 -16.54 -14.58 -11.22
N HIS A 1093 -15.71 -13.54 -11.21
CA HIS A 1093 -15.99 -12.30 -10.51
C HIS A 1093 -16.38 -11.20 -11.52
N VAL A 1094 -17.37 -10.39 -11.14
CA VAL A 1094 -17.87 -9.28 -11.96
C VAL A 1094 -18.02 -8.05 -11.07
N VAL A 1095 -17.27 -7.00 -11.40
CA VAL A 1095 -17.49 -5.65 -10.88
C VAL A 1095 -18.55 -4.98 -11.74
N VAL A 1096 -19.66 -4.57 -11.12
CA VAL A 1096 -20.86 -4.01 -11.76
C VAL A 1096 -21.34 -2.77 -10.99
N GLY A 1097 -20.40 -1.95 -10.53
CA GLY A 1097 -20.65 -0.73 -9.74
C GLY A 1097 -20.88 0.53 -10.57
N SER A 1098 -21.16 0.44 -11.88
CA SER A 1098 -21.35 1.62 -12.72
C SER A 1098 -22.81 2.00 -12.97
N ALA A 1099 -23.70 1.76 -12.01
CA ALA A 1099 -25.13 1.92 -12.22
C ALA A 1099 -25.62 3.38 -12.14
N GLY A 1100 -24.85 4.30 -11.57
CA GLY A 1100 -25.24 5.71 -11.63
C GLY A 1100 -24.32 6.70 -10.93
N TYR A 1101 -23.61 6.32 -9.87
CA TYR A 1101 -22.66 7.24 -9.24
C TYR A 1101 -21.46 7.55 -10.15
N ALA A 1102 -20.77 8.67 -9.90
CA ALA A 1102 -19.76 9.22 -10.80
C ALA A 1102 -18.66 8.21 -11.14
N LEU A 1103 -18.47 7.95 -12.44
CA LEU A 1103 -17.50 6.98 -12.96
C LEU A 1103 -16.08 7.28 -12.47
N ASP A 1104 -15.33 6.21 -12.18
CA ASP A 1104 -13.92 6.31 -11.80
C ASP A 1104 -13.07 6.87 -12.94
N THR A 1105 -11.95 7.51 -12.63
CA THR A 1105 -11.07 8.13 -13.64
C THR A 1105 -9.79 7.34 -13.90
N GLU A 1106 -9.49 6.40 -13.02
CA GLU A 1106 -8.31 5.59 -13.01
C GLU A 1106 -8.38 4.53 -14.13
N GLY A 1107 -7.22 4.16 -14.67
CA GLY A 1107 -7.13 3.08 -15.66
C GLY A 1107 -7.10 1.71 -15.00
N PHE A 1108 -6.84 0.67 -15.80
CA PHE A 1108 -6.78 -0.71 -15.34
C PHE A 1108 -5.39 -1.36 -15.53
N TRP A 1109 -4.97 -2.23 -14.62
CA TRP A 1109 -3.75 -3.06 -14.66
C TRP A 1109 -3.93 -4.23 -15.62
N ASP A 1110 -2.90 -4.59 -16.39
CA ASP A 1110 -3.04 -5.69 -17.35
C ASP A 1110 -2.84 -7.06 -16.69
N PHE A 1111 -3.87 -7.55 -16.00
CA PHE A 1111 -3.89 -8.89 -15.42
C PHE A 1111 -4.49 -9.91 -16.39
N SER A 1112 -3.85 -11.06 -16.52
CA SER A 1112 -4.26 -12.15 -17.42
C SER A 1112 -5.68 -12.67 -17.13
N TRP A 1113 -6.13 -12.55 -15.88
CA TRP A 1113 -7.47 -12.94 -15.46
C TRP A 1113 -8.56 -11.92 -15.75
N SER A 1114 -8.23 -10.65 -16.03
CA SER A 1114 -9.18 -9.60 -16.40
C SER A 1114 -9.55 -9.72 -17.88
N ARG A 1115 -10.80 -10.09 -18.18
CA ARG A 1115 -11.22 -10.46 -19.55
C ARG A 1115 -11.92 -9.34 -20.29
N PHE A 1116 -12.65 -8.49 -19.58
CA PHE A 1116 -13.32 -7.34 -20.17
C PHE A 1116 -13.43 -6.23 -19.15
N ARG A 1117 -13.26 -4.99 -19.62
CA ARG A 1117 -13.33 -3.78 -18.80
C ARG A 1117 -13.97 -2.67 -19.61
N GLU A 1118 -14.84 -1.90 -18.98
CA GLU A 1118 -15.41 -0.70 -19.59
C GLU A 1118 -15.76 0.34 -18.54
N ASN A 1119 -15.36 1.58 -18.80
CA ASN A 1119 -15.66 2.71 -17.93
C ASN A 1119 -16.83 3.51 -18.52
N ASP A 1120 -18.04 3.03 -18.25
CA ASP A 1120 -19.30 3.65 -18.68
C ASP A 1120 -20.44 3.21 -17.75
N PHE A 1121 -21.55 3.94 -17.77
CA PHE A 1121 -22.72 3.58 -16.97
C PHE A 1121 -23.41 2.34 -17.53
N GLY A 1122 -23.82 1.41 -16.67
CA GLY A 1122 -24.54 0.21 -17.09
C GLY A 1122 -25.00 -0.68 -15.94
N TYR A 1123 -25.69 -1.77 -16.30
CA TYR A 1123 -26.18 -2.77 -15.35
C TYR A 1123 -26.02 -4.18 -15.92
N GLY A 1124 -26.00 -5.17 -15.03
CA GLY A 1124 -25.91 -6.59 -15.36
C GLY A 1124 -27.28 -7.25 -15.52
N ARG A 1125 -27.36 -8.21 -16.43
CA ARG A 1125 -28.54 -9.04 -16.68
C ARG A 1125 -28.11 -10.51 -16.73
N VAL A 1126 -28.78 -11.35 -15.95
CA VAL A 1126 -28.46 -12.78 -15.84
C VAL A 1126 -29.67 -13.60 -16.23
N LEU A 1127 -29.51 -14.45 -17.25
CA LEU A 1127 -30.45 -15.52 -17.59
C LEU A 1127 -29.94 -16.84 -17.00
N VAL A 1128 -30.67 -17.38 -16.04
CA VAL A 1128 -30.47 -18.74 -15.55
C VAL A 1128 -31.29 -19.66 -16.45
N ALA A 1129 -30.62 -20.46 -17.28
CA ALA A 1129 -31.32 -21.26 -18.28
C ALA A 1129 -31.84 -22.59 -17.70
N ASN A 1130 -30.99 -23.30 -16.96
CA ASN A 1130 -31.28 -24.57 -16.28
C ASN A 1130 -30.09 -24.95 -15.39
N ARG A 1131 -30.00 -26.23 -14.98
CA ARG A 1131 -28.94 -26.76 -14.12
C ARG A 1131 -27.52 -26.68 -14.70
N SER A 1132 -27.41 -26.58 -16.02
CA SER A 1132 -26.15 -26.73 -16.76
C SER A 1132 -25.63 -25.43 -17.35
N ALA A 1133 -26.48 -24.42 -17.55
CA ALA A 1133 -26.07 -23.15 -18.15
C ALA A 1133 -26.70 -21.90 -17.51
N LEU A 1134 -25.85 -20.88 -17.32
CA LEU A 1134 -26.20 -19.51 -16.92
C LEU A 1134 -25.55 -18.53 -17.91
N TYR A 1135 -26.24 -17.46 -18.27
CA TYR A 1135 -25.76 -16.46 -19.23
C TYR A 1135 -25.81 -15.06 -18.62
N PHE A 1136 -24.67 -14.38 -18.59
CA PHE A 1136 -24.53 -13.01 -18.10
C PHE A 1136 -24.31 -12.04 -19.26
N GLU A 1137 -24.92 -10.87 -19.18
CA GLU A 1137 -24.74 -9.74 -20.07
C GLU A 1137 -24.56 -8.44 -19.27
N TRP A 1138 -23.68 -7.56 -19.73
CA TRP A 1138 -23.61 -6.18 -19.24
C TRP A 1138 -24.14 -5.22 -20.31
N VAL A 1139 -25.16 -4.45 -19.93
CA VAL A 1139 -25.90 -3.52 -20.79
C VAL A 1139 -25.48 -2.09 -20.46
N ARG A 1140 -24.95 -1.38 -21.44
CA ARG A 1140 -24.51 0.00 -21.29
C ARG A 1140 -25.67 0.99 -21.41
N ASN A 1141 -25.72 1.99 -20.55
CA ASN A 1141 -26.87 2.89 -20.45
C ASN A 1141 -27.03 3.84 -21.63
N LYS A 1142 -25.93 4.42 -22.14
CA LYS A 1142 -25.99 5.49 -23.15
C LYS A 1142 -26.60 5.04 -24.48
N ASP A 1143 -26.53 3.75 -24.81
CA ASP A 1143 -26.99 3.20 -26.08
C ASP A 1143 -27.76 1.87 -25.97
N LYS A 1144 -27.96 1.33 -24.76
CA LYS A 1144 -28.61 0.04 -24.49
C LYS A 1144 -27.96 -1.16 -25.21
N VAL A 1145 -26.68 -1.06 -25.54
CA VAL A 1145 -25.96 -2.14 -26.23
C VAL A 1145 -25.37 -3.10 -25.19
N VAL A 1146 -25.50 -4.40 -25.44
CA VAL A 1146 -24.76 -5.44 -24.71
C VAL A 1146 -23.29 -5.35 -25.13
N ARG A 1147 -22.43 -4.92 -24.20
CA ARG A 1147 -21.00 -4.69 -24.47
C ARG A 1147 -20.14 -5.87 -24.10
N ASP A 1148 -20.57 -6.62 -23.09
CA ASP A 1148 -19.92 -7.84 -22.68
C ASP A 1148 -20.96 -8.92 -22.34
N LYS A 1149 -20.58 -10.17 -22.56
CA LYS A 1149 -21.43 -11.35 -22.33
C LYS A 1149 -20.61 -12.61 -22.13
N VAL A 1150 -21.11 -13.51 -21.30
CA VAL A 1150 -20.46 -14.81 -21.05
C VAL A 1150 -21.49 -15.89 -20.69
N TRP A 1151 -21.28 -17.10 -21.18
CA TRP A 1151 -21.97 -18.30 -20.70
C TRP A 1151 -21.09 -18.95 -19.62
N LEU A 1152 -21.69 -19.30 -18.48
CA LEU A 1152 -21.11 -20.18 -17.47
C LEU A 1152 -21.78 -21.55 -17.64
N VAL A 1153 -20.98 -22.59 -17.84
CA VAL A 1153 -21.46 -23.96 -18.11
C VAL A 1153 -20.85 -24.95 -17.11
N LYS A 1154 -21.65 -25.92 -16.65
CA LYS A 1154 -21.16 -26.98 -15.75
C LYS A 1154 -20.44 -28.10 -16.54
N PRO A 1155 -19.19 -28.44 -16.22
CA PRO A 1155 -18.36 -29.34 -17.05
C PRO A 1155 -18.81 -30.82 -17.04
N HIS A 1156 -19.48 -31.28 -15.98
CA HIS A 1156 -19.92 -32.67 -15.82
C HIS A 1156 -21.25 -33.01 -16.54
N LEU A 1157 -21.81 -32.08 -17.32
CA LEU A 1157 -23.04 -32.26 -18.12
C LEU A 1157 -22.81 -31.96 -19.61
N HIS A 1158 -21.56 -32.06 -20.07
CA HIS A 1158 -21.13 -31.63 -21.41
C HIS A 1158 -21.85 -32.32 -22.58
N ASP A 1159 -22.37 -33.54 -22.40
CA ASP A 1159 -23.14 -34.24 -23.44
C ASP A 1159 -24.55 -33.64 -23.67
N GLU A 1160 -25.12 -32.94 -22.70
CA GLU A 1160 -26.40 -32.20 -22.85
C GLU A 1160 -26.22 -30.81 -23.48
N TYR A 1161 -25.00 -30.26 -23.44
CA TYR A 1161 -24.66 -28.92 -23.97
C TYR A 1161 -24.89 -28.79 -25.48
N ASN A 1162 -24.52 -29.81 -26.25
CA ASN A 1162 -24.62 -29.77 -27.72
C ASN A 1162 -26.06 -29.72 -28.23
N THR A 1163 -27.03 -30.22 -27.46
CA THR A 1163 -28.46 -30.21 -27.84
C THR A 1163 -29.13 -28.88 -27.48
N VAL A 1164 -28.74 -28.28 -26.34
CA VAL A 1164 -29.36 -27.06 -25.79
C VAL A 1164 -28.76 -25.78 -26.42
N ALA A 1165 -27.43 -25.70 -26.59
CA ALA A 1165 -26.77 -24.55 -27.21
C ALA A 1165 -27.17 -24.36 -28.68
N TYR A 1166 -27.47 -25.44 -29.41
CA TYR A 1166 -27.93 -25.38 -30.80
C TYR A 1166 -29.36 -24.82 -30.93
N HIS A 1167 -30.26 -25.09 -29.98
CA HIS A 1167 -31.64 -24.59 -30.00
C HIS A 1167 -31.78 -23.17 -29.43
N LEU A 1168 -30.99 -22.80 -28.42
CA LEU A 1168 -31.00 -21.44 -27.85
C LEU A 1168 -30.26 -20.42 -28.72
N LYS A 1169 -29.14 -20.79 -29.37
CA LYS A 1169 -28.47 -19.91 -30.36
C LYS A 1169 -29.39 -19.52 -31.50
N LYS A 1170 -30.32 -20.38 -31.92
CA LYS A 1170 -31.31 -20.11 -32.97
C LYS A 1170 -32.49 -19.24 -32.51
N LYS A 1171 -32.75 -19.18 -31.21
CA LYS A 1171 -33.86 -18.42 -30.59
C LYS A 1171 -33.46 -17.01 -30.14
N LEU A 1172 -32.17 -16.79 -29.89
CA LEU A 1172 -31.57 -15.48 -29.58
C LEU A 1172 -30.99 -14.75 -30.81
N SER A 1173 -30.90 -15.44 -31.96
CA SER A 1173 -30.51 -14.87 -33.26
C SER A 1173 -31.70 -14.46 -34.15
N LEU A 1174 -32.92 -14.61 -33.64
CA LEU A 1174 -34.19 -14.10 -34.18
C LEU A 1174 -34.72 -13.07 -33.20
#